data_AF-A0A9W7Y287-F1
#
_entry.id   AF-A0A9W7Y287-F1
#
_cell.length_a   1.000
_cell.length_b   1.000
_cell.length_c   1.000
_cell.angle_alpha   90.00
_cell.angle_beta   90.00
_cell.angle_gamma   90.00
#
_symmetry.space_group_name_H-M   'P 1'
#
loop_
_entity.id
_entity.type
_entity.pdbx_description
1 polymer ?
#
loop_
_entity_poly.entity_id
_entity_poly.type
_entity_poly.pdbx_seq_one_letter_code
_entity_poly.pdbx_strand_id
1 'polypeptide(L)'
;MSFVDKIKAKFERLSTSSDDKTSAPAAPKPAGAASKSKSQHHHHLIHHGSQHQTASPYGQGGATDKASSNPYGQDNASSNPYGQDNPYGQDNPERMFPTAHHETQPSYHEEIGPGGFFAPPPQPTHYSFGEPGFHDGGSRSNTGFSSGDATPFPGGQGSYLNFPSQGGADAYPSLSQAPYPPAAGEGAHTPSFGQAPYPPAADDAGKKYSFGQAPYPPPPAEDAADKKYSFGQAPYPPPAGPPPQTPASGPGPGTGAAVAAGAAVVAAGAGAAAATAASSASRQQSVGSGLHTLAPSDVPPGVPLPIGQEDITPEDASGAKKHVVTAAGDGGGSSKSSGKPMAFLNIADNETVHQRFLIVSGRVADVKGSDDKIVVHHPFFPPLTFPAVDGYFKALVELERGENGLRFDYLQDDKSVSQAPLTVKMDPYTDRPALQLAVLVGSDSQGVFDAPPDARGPGLNDLDAAVRKFRCCAYLWQAYVAEQLYRAGFGRRTFRLDETYAADTMARDNAQRMTARVHTVRMKRTVAEIQDKERAQQWKAPDGYKRRTEESQFSLAIEALREYDAIDKDDAYVVCLTADSRWDPELGVILGHAALGGGVGSLRLGVFGSHTTHAWPANAEEVAAKFLDTTKTDTRYLANDCNECGEYWRAANIGMGAFLHECGHLLTLAHTPSGIMSRGFNDFNRTFMARAPNFNGPVRREDEAGSHFHRTDLVRLRHHPCLRLPGDPPLQQNEKKMSGFDSLMVEEGVVIRNESGITMIEVWVNDRYRVHREYTAENLAQRRSGALPAGPDEMAAEFPQSILVNTAEWRAWAGGWADADKVQLVLTSRATATDDSSVELGRLARDGSRTEPDGTRVFSSGKLGKGEMAGSEKYSALFSAKHIASSLPKLCSIEIHAGNYIDGFRLHLSDGSQKQIGKCAGGARTVLDIDEDDDLDHVAVNSGWWIDGLEFVTCKGKRSGWKGGKGGDMHVVRPPPGYVWMGLEGSGAAWLDSLTMWYAKKK
;
A
#
# COMPACT_ATOMS: atom_id res chain seq x y z
N MET A 1 -37.72 2.30 34.10
CA MET A 1 -36.32 2.66 34.46
C MET A 1 -35.45 2.32 33.27
N SER A 2 -34.71 3.28 32.73
CA SER A 2 -34.00 3.12 31.47
C SER A 2 -32.56 2.67 31.69
N PHE A 3 -31.91 2.21 30.62
CA PHE A 3 -30.55 1.68 30.60
C PHE A 3 -29.50 2.65 31.20
N VAL A 4 -29.76 3.95 31.15
CA VAL A 4 -28.91 5.02 31.72
C VAL A 4 -28.75 4.90 33.24
N ASP A 5 -29.80 4.47 33.95
CA ASP A 5 -29.77 4.35 35.41
C ASP A 5 -28.87 3.18 35.88
N LYS A 6 -28.66 2.16 35.04
CA LYS A 6 -27.79 1.01 35.33
C LYS A 6 -26.30 1.27 35.08
N ILE A 7 -25.95 2.31 34.31
CA ILE A 7 -24.55 2.67 34.04
C ILE A 7 -23.99 3.55 35.17
N LYS A 8 -24.79 4.47 35.73
CA LYS A 8 -24.35 5.29 36.89
C LYS A 8 -24.06 4.45 38.14
N ALA A 9 -24.85 3.40 38.40
CA ALA A 9 -24.65 2.52 39.55
C ALA A 9 -23.39 1.62 39.51
N LYS A 10 -22.63 1.62 38.41
CA LYS A 10 -21.41 0.80 38.25
C LYS A 10 -20.11 1.60 38.33
N PHE A 11 -20.17 2.94 38.39
CA PHE A 11 -18.99 3.82 38.49
C PHE A 11 -18.70 4.33 39.91
N GLU A 12 -19.62 4.18 40.86
CA GLU A 12 -19.47 4.63 42.27
C GLU A 12 -19.04 3.50 43.24
N ARG A 13 -18.31 2.47 42.77
CA ARG A 13 -17.86 1.32 43.60
C ARG A 13 -16.39 0.94 43.47
N LEU A 14 -15.52 1.83 43.01
CA LEU A 14 -14.07 1.63 42.98
C LEU A 14 -13.28 2.88 43.43
N SER A 15 -13.54 3.34 44.66
CA SER A 15 -12.54 4.08 45.46
C SER A 15 -12.94 4.17 46.94
N THR A 16 -12.15 3.58 47.85
CA THR A 16 -11.74 4.09 49.18
C THR A 16 -11.15 2.99 50.09
N SER A 17 -10.35 3.41 51.08
CA SER A 17 -9.46 2.66 51.99
C SER A 17 -8.19 2.08 51.33
N SER A 18 -6.99 2.24 51.91
CA SER A 18 -6.63 2.57 53.31
C SER A 18 -5.63 3.73 53.45
N ASP A 19 -5.64 4.36 54.64
CA ASP A 19 -4.88 5.55 55.05
C ASP A 19 -3.50 5.24 55.68
N ASP A 20 -2.64 6.26 55.84
CA ASP A 20 -2.35 6.74 57.21
C ASP A 20 -1.77 8.19 57.29
N LYS A 21 -2.34 9.02 58.18
CA LYS A 21 -1.80 10.21 58.94
C LYS A 21 -0.87 11.22 58.22
N THR A 22 -1.03 12.56 58.30
CA THR A 22 -1.77 13.50 59.17
C THR A 22 -1.73 14.91 58.50
N SER A 23 -2.41 16.01 58.88
CA SER A 23 -3.31 16.40 59.99
C SER A 23 -4.24 17.57 59.57
N ALA A 24 -5.06 18.11 60.49
CA ALA A 24 -5.99 19.25 60.31
C ALA A 24 -5.46 20.54 61.00
N PRO A 25 -6.19 21.70 61.10
CA PRO A 25 -7.51 22.12 60.59
C PRO A 25 -7.43 23.45 59.74
N ALA A 26 -8.47 24.20 59.32
CA ALA A 26 -9.88 24.36 59.73
C ALA A 26 -10.83 24.89 58.60
N ALA A 27 -12.13 24.99 58.89
CA ALA A 27 -13.27 25.41 58.01
C ALA A 27 -13.54 26.95 58.05
N PRO A 28 -14.59 27.57 57.42
CA PRO A 28 -15.78 26.99 56.76
C PRO A 28 -16.38 27.65 55.47
N LYS A 29 -17.43 26.97 54.96
CA LYS A 29 -18.55 27.32 54.03
C LYS A 29 -19.35 28.63 54.36
N PRO A 30 -20.50 28.99 53.70
CA PRO A 30 -21.15 28.59 52.41
C PRO A 30 -21.52 29.83 51.51
N ALA A 31 -22.09 29.74 50.28
CA ALA A 31 -23.52 29.61 49.88
C ALA A 31 -23.67 30.29 48.49
N GLY A 32 -24.69 30.16 47.62
CA GLY A 32 -25.92 29.33 47.55
C GLY A 32 -26.95 29.93 46.55
N ALA A 33 -27.79 29.10 45.89
CA ALA A 33 -28.97 29.45 45.03
C ALA A 33 -28.69 30.17 43.67
N ALA A 34 -29.13 29.65 42.50
CA ALA A 34 -30.47 29.67 41.86
C ALA A 34 -30.87 31.05 41.26
N SER A 35 -31.61 31.20 40.14
CA SER A 35 -32.56 30.31 39.44
C SER A 35 -32.74 30.61 37.93
N LYS A 36 -33.54 29.77 37.25
CA LYS A 36 -33.92 29.77 35.81
C LYS A 36 -34.83 30.95 35.38
N SER A 37 -34.81 31.32 34.09
CA SER A 37 -36.02 31.49 33.23
C SER A 37 -35.69 31.59 31.72
N LYS A 38 -36.70 31.34 30.85
CA LYS A 38 -36.63 31.36 29.37
C LYS A 38 -37.52 32.47 28.79
N SER A 39 -37.13 33.06 27.65
CA SER A 39 -37.97 33.41 26.46
C SER A 39 -37.16 34.36 25.54
N GLN A 40 -36.85 34.14 24.25
CA GLN A 40 -37.65 33.82 23.04
C GLN A 40 -38.24 35.07 22.31
N HIS A 41 -38.00 35.14 20.99
CA HIS A 41 -38.72 35.84 19.90
C HIS A 41 -38.29 37.21 19.27
N HIS A 42 -38.05 37.11 17.95
CA HIS A 42 -38.54 37.92 16.80
C HIS A 42 -37.72 39.01 16.08
N HIS A 43 -38.01 39.08 14.76
CA HIS A 43 -37.37 39.81 13.64
C HIS A 43 -37.80 41.29 13.54
N HIS A 44 -37.01 42.13 12.84
CA HIS A 44 -37.43 42.75 11.55
C HIS A 44 -36.30 43.47 10.79
N LEU A 45 -36.42 43.52 9.45
CA LEU A 45 -35.65 44.43 8.55
C LEU A 45 -36.29 45.84 8.51
N ILE A 46 -35.53 46.86 8.06
CA ILE A 46 -35.98 47.85 7.04
C ILE A 46 -34.80 48.69 6.46
N HIS A 47 -35.08 49.42 5.38
CA HIS A 47 -34.22 49.91 4.29
C HIS A 47 -33.61 51.33 4.40
N HIS A 48 -32.64 51.56 3.49
CA HIS A 48 -32.31 52.79 2.71
C HIS A 48 -31.74 54.07 3.36
N GLY A 49 -30.70 54.60 2.69
CA GLY A 49 -30.23 55.99 2.70
C GLY A 49 -29.13 56.16 1.64
N SER A 50 -29.18 57.22 0.83
CA SER A 50 -28.33 57.39 -0.37
C SER A 50 -27.73 58.80 -0.49
N GLN A 51 -26.86 58.97 -1.50
CA GLN A 51 -26.47 60.21 -2.20
C GLN A 51 -25.20 60.99 -1.77
N HIS A 52 -24.38 61.25 -2.80
CA HIS A 52 -23.68 62.51 -3.12
C HIS A 52 -22.56 63.02 -2.16
N GLN A 53 -21.57 63.81 -2.59
CA GLN A 53 -21.27 64.49 -3.87
C GLN A 53 -19.79 64.93 -3.90
N THR A 54 -19.13 65.00 -5.08
CA THR A 54 -18.05 65.98 -5.45
C THR A 54 -16.74 66.03 -4.63
N ALA A 55 -15.59 66.55 -5.12
CA ALA A 55 -15.16 66.98 -6.45
C ALA A 55 -13.61 66.85 -6.57
N SER A 56 -13.10 66.77 -7.81
CA SER A 56 -11.71 67.12 -8.17
C SER A 56 -11.66 68.62 -8.53
N PRO A 57 -10.48 69.29 -8.49
CA PRO A 57 -9.91 69.65 -9.80
C PRO A 57 -8.36 69.72 -9.90
N TYR A 58 -7.84 69.13 -10.98
CA TYR A 58 -6.96 69.70 -12.03
C TYR A 58 -5.87 70.77 -11.74
N GLY A 59 -4.70 70.56 -12.39
CA GLY A 59 -3.77 71.60 -12.87
C GLY A 59 -2.30 71.14 -12.95
N GLN A 60 -1.83 70.41 -13.98
CA GLN A 60 -1.37 70.83 -15.33
C GLN A 60 0.11 71.28 -15.48
N GLY A 61 0.79 70.73 -16.51
CA GLY A 61 2.05 71.22 -17.11
C GLY A 61 3.33 70.52 -16.63
N GLY A 62 4.27 70.04 -17.47
CA GLY A 62 4.36 70.02 -18.94
C GLY A 62 5.51 69.10 -19.44
N ALA A 63 5.66 68.95 -20.77
CA ALA A 63 6.59 68.02 -21.46
C ALA A 63 8.09 68.45 -21.39
N THR A 64 9.13 67.73 -21.86
CA THR A 64 9.35 67.12 -23.20
C THR A 64 10.54 66.12 -23.32
N ASP A 65 10.39 65.12 -24.20
CA ASP A 65 11.34 64.53 -25.20
C ASP A 65 12.78 64.00 -24.91
N LYS A 66 12.92 62.69 -25.20
CA LYS A 66 13.83 62.01 -26.19
C LYS A 66 15.33 61.73 -25.95
N ALA A 67 15.68 60.45 -26.24
CA ALA A 67 16.82 59.95 -27.05
C ALA A 67 18.28 60.15 -26.55
N SER A 68 19.31 59.42 -27.00
CA SER A 68 19.48 58.05 -27.55
C SER A 68 20.99 57.73 -27.66
N SER A 69 21.35 56.52 -28.12
CA SER A 69 22.64 56.10 -28.73
C SER A 69 23.77 55.49 -27.86
N ASN A 70 24.12 54.24 -28.23
CA ASN A 70 25.42 53.54 -28.16
C ASN A 70 26.30 54.03 -29.37
N PRO A 71 27.64 53.80 -29.54
CA PRO A 71 28.26 52.46 -29.69
C PRO A 71 29.80 52.31 -29.37
N TYR A 72 30.36 51.12 -29.72
CA TYR A 72 31.79 50.68 -29.76
C TYR A 72 32.47 50.25 -28.42
N GLY A 73 33.32 49.19 -28.36
CA GLY A 73 33.64 48.16 -29.37
C GLY A 73 34.85 47.23 -29.03
N GLN A 74 34.79 45.98 -29.53
CA GLN A 74 35.88 45.04 -29.93
C GLN A 74 36.91 44.40 -28.96
N ASP A 75 36.85 43.05 -28.92
CA ASP A 75 37.86 42.03 -29.30
C ASP A 75 39.06 41.58 -28.43
N ASN A 76 39.39 40.29 -28.63
CA ASN A 76 40.38 39.45 -27.95
C ASN A 76 41.84 39.67 -28.41
N ALA A 77 42.83 39.43 -27.52
CA ALA A 77 44.01 38.59 -27.83
C ALA A 77 44.87 38.19 -26.60
N SER A 78 45.31 36.94 -26.63
CA SER A 78 46.33 36.21 -25.85
C SER A 78 47.57 36.94 -25.29
N SER A 79 48.09 36.44 -24.16
CA SER A 79 49.51 36.01 -24.07
C SER A 79 49.80 35.05 -22.90
N ASN A 80 50.71 34.11 -23.12
CA ASN A 80 51.39 33.20 -22.17
C ASN A 80 52.90 33.31 -22.47
N PRO A 81 53.84 33.16 -21.51
CA PRO A 81 54.79 32.04 -21.68
C PRO A 81 55.48 31.46 -20.40
N TYR A 82 56.13 30.30 -20.62
CA TYR A 82 57.12 29.55 -19.79
C TYR A 82 56.61 28.69 -18.60
N GLY A 83 56.96 27.40 -18.48
CA GLY A 83 57.63 26.49 -19.44
C GLY A 83 58.12 25.14 -18.84
N GLN A 84 58.10 24.07 -19.67
CA GLN A 84 58.96 22.84 -19.66
C GLN A 84 58.95 21.89 -18.42
N ASP A 85 59.09 20.54 -18.51
CA ASP A 85 59.77 19.67 -19.50
C ASP A 85 59.11 18.27 -19.75
N ASN A 86 59.66 17.52 -20.73
CA ASN A 86 59.33 16.14 -21.21
C ASN A 86 60.60 15.53 -21.92
N PRO A 87 60.64 14.50 -22.83
CA PRO A 87 59.71 13.41 -23.21
C PRO A 87 60.32 11.98 -23.41
N TYR A 88 59.47 10.93 -23.41
CA TYR A 88 59.66 9.60 -24.08
C TYR A 88 58.28 8.92 -24.26
N GLY A 89 58.01 7.95 -25.15
CA GLY A 89 58.79 7.33 -26.24
C GLY A 89 58.92 5.79 -26.11
N GLN A 90 58.59 4.92 -27.10
CA GLN A 90 57.87 5.10 -28.38
C GLN A 90 57.43 3.72 -28.98
N ASP A 91 56.74 3.74 -30.13
CA ASP A 91 56.64 2.69 -31.20
C ASP A 91 55.66 1.48 -31.11
N ASN A 92 55.30 1.02 -32.32
CA ASN A 92 54.25 0.06 -32.72
C ASN A 92 54.71 -0.63 -34.03
N PRO A 93 54.43 -1.93 -34.31
CA PRO A 93 53.66 -2.25 -35.55
C PRO A 93 52.87 -3.59 -35.61
N GLU A 94 51.82 -3.61 -36.46
CA GLU A 94 51.40 -4.62 -37.49
C GLU A 94 51.47 -6.17 -37.23
N ARG A 95 50.65 -7.10 -37.79
CA ARG A 95 49.51 -7.15 -38.76
C ARG A 95 48.95 -8.59 -38.79
N MET A 96 47.64 -8.81 -39.02
CA MET A 96 47.06 -9.64 -40.12
C MET A 96 45.54 -9.91 -40.01
N PHE A 97 44.90 -10.02 -41.18
CA PHE A 97 43.47 -10.18 -41.51
C PHE A 97 43.16 -11.66 -41.89
N PRO A 98 41.89 -12.16 -42.08
CA PRO A 98 40.80 -11.48 -42.81
C PRO A 98 39.32 -11.68 -42.37
N THR A 99 38.46 -10.93 -43.07
CA THR A 99 37.01 -10.70 -42.91
C THR A 99 36.16 -11.34 -44.02
N ALA A 100 34.90 -11.71 -43.72
CA ALA A 100 33.71 -11.78 -44.61
C ALA A 100 32.52 -12.38 -43.82
N HIS A 101 31.22 -12.17 -44.07
CA HIS A 101 30.41 -11.10 -44.72
C HIS A 101 28.92 -11.35 -44.33
N HIS A 102 27.97 -10.51 -44.80
CA HIS A 102 26.50 -10.57 -44.59
C HIS A 102 26.00 -10.16 -43.19
N GLU A 103 24.88 -9.43 -43.02
CA GLU A 103 24.04 -8.69 -43.99
C GLU A 103 23.31 -7.55 -43.25
N THR A 104 22.99 -6.45 -43.92
CA THR A 104 22.33 -5.27 -43.31
C THR A 104 20.91 -5.08 -43.81
N GLN A 105 19.99 -4.75 -42.86
CA GLN A 105 18.70 -4.03 -42.96
C GLN A 105 17.50 -4.82 -42.39
N PRO A 106 16.44 -4.16 -41.87
CA PRO A 106 16.26 -2.71 -41.66
C PRO A 106 16.18 -2.29 -40.18
N SER A 107 16.47 -1.03 -39.89
CA SER A 107 16.27 -0.41 -38.58
C SER A 107 14.83 0.03 -38.35
N TYR A 108 14.15 -0.54 -37.36
CA TYR A 108 12.97 0.09 -36.76
C TYR A 108 13.42 1.08 -35.68
N HIS A 109 13.05 2.36 -35.86
CA HIS A 109 13.14 3.35 -34.79
C HIS A 109 11.97 3.15 -33.83
N GLU A 110 12.25 2.72 -32.59
CA GLU A 110 11.30 2.87 -31.49
C GLU A 110 11.45 4.26 -30.86
N GLU A 111 10.60 5.20 -31.29
CA GLU A 111 10.30 6.37 -30.47
C GLU A 111 9.45 5.94 -29.27
N ILE A 112 10.11 5.64 -28.14
CA ILE A 112 9.42 5.45 -26.87
C ILE A 112 8.97 6.81 -26.34
N GLY A 113 7.78 7.23 -26.77
CA GLY A 113 7.07 8.38 -26.20
C GLY A 113 6.66 8.10 -24.74
N PRO A 114 6.72 9.09 -23.82
CA PRO A 114 6.35 8.90 -22.43
C PRO A 114 4.82 8.93 -22.28
N GLY A 115 4.17 7.77 -22.34
CA GLY A 115 2.73 7.66 -22.15
C GLY A 115 2.20 6.23 -22.13
N GLY A 116 2.01 5.66 -20.95
CA GLY A 116 1.52 4.28 -20.83
C GLY A 116 1.15 3.85 -19.41
N PHE A 117 -0.06 4.25 -18.98
CA PHE A 117 -0.84 3.68 -17.86
C PHE A 117 -0.23 3.80 -16.45
N PHE A 118 -1.09 4.10 -15.47
CA PHE A 118 -0.71 4.40 -14.08
C PHE A 118 0.14 5.67 -13.89
N ALA A 119 -0.38 6.81 -14.36
CA ALA A 119 -0.11 8.07 -13.68
C ALA A 119 -0.86 8.09 -12.31
N PRO A 120 -0.31 8.70 -11.25
CA PRO A 120 -1.06 8.89 -10.01
C PRO A 120 -2.33 9.71 -10.30
N PRO A 121 -3.48 9.39 -9.68
CA PRO A 121 -4.67 10.21 -9.85
C PRO A 121 -4.40 11.63 -9.30
N PRO A 122 -4.76 12.69 -10.03
CA PRO A 122 -4.71 14.03 -9.47
C PRO A 122 -5.67 14.11 -8.28
N GLN A 123 -5.15 14.55 -7.13
CA GLN A 123 -5.92 14.81 -5.91
C GLN A 123 -7.14 15.70 -6.23
N PRO A 124 -8.38 15.30 -5.90
CA PRO A 124 -9.58 16.03 -6.31
C PRO A 124 -9.77 17.32 -5.50
N THR A 125 -9.17 18.42 -5.97
CA THR A 125 -9.48 19.77 -5.50
C THR A 125 -10.73 20.30 -6.19
N HIS A 126 -11.91 20.09 -5.60
CA HIS A 126 -13.15 20.69 -6.07
C HIS A 126 -13.67 21.77 -5.12
N TYR A 127 -13.62 23.02 -5.59
CA TYR A 127 -14.68 24.00 -5.34
C TYR A 127 -14.96 24.77 -6.63
N SER A 128 -16.23 24.88 -6.99
CA SER A 128 -16.70 25.64 -8.15
C SER A 128 -17.97 26.40 -7.78
N PHE A 129 -17.85 27.73 -7.80
CA PHE A 129 -18.90 28.76 -7.89
C PHE A 129 -18.14 30.04 -8.30
N GLY A 130 -18.55 30.86 -9.27
CA GLY A 130 -19.67 30.78 -10.19
C GLY A 130 -19.91 32.18 -10.77
N GLU A 131 -19.58 32.41 -12.04
CA GLU A 131 -19.75 33.73 -12.68
C GLU A 131 -21.02 33.81 -13.54
N PRO A 132 -21.77 34.92 -13.48
CA PRO A 132 -22.88 35.19 -14.39
C PRO A 132 -22.52 36.22 -15.48
N GLY A 133 -22.27 35.73 -16.70
CA GLY A 133 -23.02 36.22 -17.87
C GLY A 133 -22.44 37.29 -18.81
N PHE A 134 -22.78 37.06 -20.08
CA PHE A 134 -23.22 38.03 -21.10
C PHE A 134 -22.27 38.58 -22.19
N HIS A 135 -22.48 38.00 -23.38
CA HIS A 135 -22.69 38.60 -24.71
C HIS A 135 -21.57 39.32 -25.51
N ASP A 136 -21.31 38.69 -26.68
CA ASP A 136 -21.50 39.23 -28.04
C ASP A 136 -20.32 39.91 -28.77
N GLY A 137 -20.38 39.87 -30.11
CA GLY A 137 -19.43 40.48 -31.05
C GLY A 137 -18.55 39.47 -31.80
N GLY A 138 -18.58 39.46 -33.14
CA GLY A 138 -17.78 38.51 -33.92
C GLY A 138 -17.38 38.97 -35.33
N SER A 139 -17.17 37.97 -36.20
CA SER A 139 -16.93 38.05 -37.65
C SER A 139 -15.48 38.21 -38.16
N ARG A 140 -15.22 37.48 -39.26
CA ARG A 140 -14.25 37.70 -40.37
C ARG A 140 -12.75 37.48 -40.09
N SER A 141 -11.92 37.08 -41.07
CA SER A 141 -12.03 36.19 -42.25
C SER A 141 -10.73 36.25 -43.06
N ASN A 142 -10.16 35.10 -43.48
CA ASN A 142 -9.30 34.87 -44.66
C ASN A 142 -8.88 33.37 -44.62
N THR A 143 -9.07 32.48 -45.60
CA THR A 143 -8.65 32.46 -47.02
C THR A 143 -7.14 32.70 -47.20
N GLY A 144 -6.36 31.82 -47.85
CA GLY A 144 -6.58 30.48 -48.42
C GLY A 144 -5.37 30.14 -49.34
N PHE A 145 -5.25 28.92 -49.88
CA PHE A 145 -4.69 28.62 -51.23
C PHE A 145 -4.79 27.11 -51.56
N SER A 146 -4.75 26.76 -52.84
CA SER A 146 -5.08 25.43 -53.42
C SER A 146 -4.39 25.23 -54.79
N SER A 147 -4.41 23.99 -55.32
CA SER A 147 -4.05 23.50 -56.69
C SER A 147 -2.55 23.37 -57.05
N GLY A 148 -2.10 22.40 -57.88
CA GLY A 148 -2.82 21.26 -58.51
C GLY A 148 -1.98 20.36 -59.48
N ASP A 149 -2.55 19.20 -59.83
CA ASP A 149 -2.55 18.40 -61.10
C ASP A 149 -1.30 17.89 -61.92
N ALA A 150 -1.25 16.54 -62.07
CA ALA A 150 -1.30 15.70 -63.33
C ALA A 150 -0.08 15.28 -64.26
N THR A 151 0.33 13.99 -64.16
CA THR A 151 0.58 12.94 -65.25
C THR A 151 1.64 13.14 -66.38
N PRO A 152 1.99 12.17 -67.31
CA PRO A 152 1.74 10.70 -67.49
C PRO A 152 2.99 9.77 -67.86
N PHE A 153 2.71 8.50 -68.25
CA PHE A 153 3.56 7.32 -68.69
C PHE A 153 4.54 7.47 -69.90
N PRO A 154 5.61 6.62 -70.10
CA PRO A 154 5.61 5.17 -70.52
C PRO A 154 6.78 4.28 -69.94
N GLY A 155 7.13 3.02 -70.32
CA GLY A 155 6.50 1.92 -71.11
C GLY A 155 7.43 1.10 -72.07
N GLY A 156 7.69 -0.24 -71.91
CA GLY A 156 8.43 -1.07 -72.91
C GLY A 156 8.98 -2.51 -72.58
N GLN A 157 8.43 -3.54 -73.26
CA GLN A 157 8.90 -4.90 -73.75
C GLN A 157 10.13 -5.74 -73.25
N GLY A 158 9.88 -7.06 -73.00
CA GLY A 158 10.63 -8.29 -73.46
C GLY A 158 11.89 -8.81 -72.71
N SER A 159 12.38 -10.07 -72.79
CA SER A 159 11.81 -11.41 -73.13
C SER A 159 12.85 -12.59 -72.97
N TYR A 160 12.40 -13.84 -72.75
CA TYR A 160 13.02 -15.19 -73.03
C TYR A 160 14.05 -15.95 -72.13
N LEU A 161 13.73 -17.26 -71.91
CA LEU A 161 14.58 -18.46 -71.62
C LEU A 161 15.24 -18.59 -70.20
N ASN A 162 15.42 -19.76 -69.56
CA ASN A 162 15.26 -21.19 -69.95
C ASN A 162 14.98 -22.15 -68.74
N PHE A 163 14.47 -23.37 -68.97
CA PHE A 163 14.22 -24.47 -67.97
C PHE A 163 15.37 -25.52 -67.95
N PRO A 164 15.56 -26.36 -66.89
CA PRO A 164 14.79 -27.59 -66.54
C PRO A 164 14.40 -27.70 -65.03
N SER A 165 13.28 -28.31 -64.59
CA SER A 165 12.91 -29.75 -64.44
C SER A 165 13.91 -30.59 -63.61
N GLN A 166 13.56 -31.49 -62.68
CA GLN A 166 12.32 -32.18 -62.22
C GLN A 166 12.29 -32.13 -60.65
N GLY A 167 11.31 -32.56 -59.84
CA GLY A 167 10.02 -33.29 -59.91
C GLY A 167 9.74 -33.82 -58.47
N GLY A 168 8.55 -34.19 -58.00
CA GLY A 168 7.18 -34.20 -58.56
C GLY A 168 6.14 -34.05 -57.43
N ALA A 169 4.85 -34.17 -57.75
CA ALA A 169 3.73 -33.74 -56.90
C ALA A 169 2.81 -34.90 -56.45
N ASP A 170 1.58 -34.53 -56.03
CA ASP A 170 0.33 -35.31 -55.96
C ASP A 170 -0.14 -35.78 -54.57
N ALA A 171 -1.43 -35.88 -54.24
CA ALA A 171 -2.65 -35.19 -54.71
C ALA A 171 -3.83 -35.55 -53.76
N TYR A 172 -4.89 -34.74 -53.72
CA TYR A 172 -6.19 -35.15 -53.13
C TYR A 172 -7.02 -35.99 -54.11
N PRO A 173 -7.89 -36.88 -53.61
CA PRO A 173 -9.22 -37.02 -54.20
C PRO A 173 -10.36 -37.13 -53.17
N SER A 174 -11.60 -37.19 -53.67
CA SER A 174 -12.86 -36.95 -52.95
C SER A 174 -13.80 -38.18 -52.82
N LEU A 175 -14.72 -38.09 -51.86
CA LEU A 175 -16.10 -38.66 -51.80
C LEU A 175 -16.38 -40.12 -52.23
N SER A 176 -16.99 -40.90 -51.31
CA SER A 176 -17.91 -42.00 -51.62
C SER A 176 -18.93 -42.26 -50.47
N GLN A 177 -19.99 -43.01 -50.75
CA GLN A 177 -21.22 -43.14 -49.93
C GLN A 177 -21.29 -44.40 -49.02
N ALA A 178 -22.32 -44.47 -48.17
CA ALA A 178 -22.58 -45.46 -47.10
C ALA A 178 -22.86 -46.92 -47.56
N PRO A 179 -22.97 -47.89 -46.61
CA PRO A 179 -24.32 -48.30 -46.14
C PRO A 179 -24.47 -48.76 -44.65
N TYR A 180 -25.73 -48.80 -44.16
CA TYR A 180 -26.26 -49.49 -42.95
C TYR A 180 -26.67 -50.98 -43.29
N PRO A 181 -27.31 -51.86 -42.44
CA PRO A 181 -27.98 -51.74 -41.11
C PRO A 181 -27.56 -52.88 -40.12
N PRO A 182 -28.34 -53.43 -39.13
CA PRO A 182 -29.59 -53.07 -38.40
C PRO A 182 -29.43 -53.10 -36.82
N ALA A 183 -30.43 -53.11 -35.90
CA ALA A 183 -31.72 -52.41 -35.69
C ALA A 183 -32.30 -52.73 -34.25
N ALA A 184 -33.57 -52.38 -33.95
CA ALA A 184 -34.44 -52.67 -32.78
C ALA A 184 -34.37 -51.74 -31.53
N GLY A 185 -35.48 -51.15 -31.03
CA GLY A 185 -36.85 -51.02 -31.57
C GLY A 185 -37.87 -50.27 -30.66
N GLU A 186 -38.74 -49.44 -31.28
CA GLU A 186 -40.11 -48.97 -30.89
C GLU A 186 -40.34 -48.23 -29.54
N GLY A 187 -41.20 -47.20 -29.39
CA GLY A 187 -42.11 -46.39 -30.24
C GLY A 187 -42.90 -45.39 -29.32
N ALA A 188 -43.78 -44.46 -29.71
CA ALA A 188 -44.21 -43.84 -30.98
C ALA A 188 -45.03 -42.54 -30.68
N HIS A 189 -45.44 -41.80 -31.73
CA HIS A 189 -46.44 -40.70 -31.79
C HIS A 189 -46.07 -39.21 -31.47
N THR A 190 -46.10 -38.41 -32.55
CA THR A 190 -46.56 -36.99 -32.60
C THR A 190 -47.80 -36.91 -33.52
N PRO A 191 -48.48 -35.75 -33.69
CA PRO A 191 -48.17 -34.94 -34.89
C PRO A 191 -48.49 -33.40 -34.84
N SER A 192 -47.92 -32.64 -35.80
CA SER A 192 -48.57 -31.57 -36.62
C SER A 192 -48.98 -30.20 -36.00
N PHE A 193 -48.84 -29.01 -36.62
CA PHE A 193 -48.06 -28.49 -37.78
C PHE A 193 -48.15 -26.94 -37.86
N GLY A 194 -47.13 -26.27 -38.43
CA GLY A 194 -47.21 -25.01 -39.23
C GLY A 194 -47.48 -23.66 -38.51
N GLN A 195 -47.21 -22.48 -39.11
CA GLN A 195 -46.32 -22.08 -40.21
C GLN A 195 -46.17 -20.52 -40.18
N ALA A 196 -45.05 -19.93 -40.64
CA ALA A 196 -44.81 -18.46 -40.65
C ALA A 196 -45.46 -17.76 -41.86
N PRO A 197 -45.58 -16.40 -41.90
CA PRO A 197 -44.46 -15.54 -42.38
C PRO A 197 -44.36 -14.09 -41.81
N TYR A 198 -43.22 -13.44 -42.13
CA TYR A 198 -42.85 -12.00 -42.00
C TYR A 198 -43.48 -11.10 -43.12
N PRO A 199 -43.20 -9.77 -43.28
CA PRO A 199 -42.91 -8.61 -42.38
C PRO A 199 -43.91 -7.42 -42.71
N PRO A 200 -43.63 -6.08 -42.74
CA PRO A 200 -42.56 -5.21 -42.19
C PRO A 200 -42.96 -3.86 -41.52
N ALA A 201 -41.98 -3.24 -40.83
CA ALA A 201 -41.59 -1.81 -40.78
C ALA A 201 -42.51 -0.61 -40.35
N ALA A 202 -41.81 0.46 -39.91
CA ALA A 202 -42.15 1.89 -39.86
C ALA A 202 -42.77 2.51 -38.58
N ASP A 203 -41.89 3.12 -37.79
CA ASP A 203 -41.81 4.55 -37.41
C ASP A 203 -43.01 5.35 -36.82
N ASP A 204 -42.70 5.97 -35.67
CA ASP A 204 -42.85 7.42 -35.35
C ASP A 204 -43.87 7.91 -34.28
N ALA A 205 -43.42 8.94 -33.56
CA ALA A 205 -44.13 10.05 -32.93
C ALA A 205 -45.37 9.85 -32.01
N GLY A 206 -45.09 9.55 -30.73
CA GLY A 206 -45.18 10.57 -29.67
C GLY A 206 -46.54 11.08 -29.11
N LYS A 207 -46.41 11.87 -28.02
CA LYS A 207 -47.44 12.57 -27.21
C LYS A 207 -48.28 11.64 -26.30
N LYS A 208 -48.00 11.66 -24.99
CA LYS A 208 -48.67 12.52 -23.98
C LYS A 208 -50.19 12.34 -23.91
N TYR A 209 -50.69 11.77 -22.81
CA TYR A 209 -51.67 12.46 -21.94
C TYR A 209 -51.62 11.88 -20.51
N SER A 210 -51.78 12.77 -19.52
CA SER A 210 -52.01 12.47 -18.11
C SER A 210 -53.51 12.48 -17.83
N PHE A 211 -53.99 11.73 -16.83
CA PHE A 211 -54.87 12.15 -15.72
C PHE A 211 -55.73 10.98 -15.20
N GLY A 212 -55.94 10.90 -13.87
CA GLY A 212 -56.96 10.05 -13.26
C GLY A 212 -56.55 9.49 -11.89
N GLN A 213 -57.11 10.04 -10.80
CA GLN A 213 -56.83 9.64 -9.41
C GLN A 213 -57.78 8.54 -8.90
N ALA A 214 -57.48 8.08 -7.67
CA ALA A 214 -58.40 7.65 -6.59
C ALA A 214 -58.54 6.11 -6.37
N PRO A 215 -59.13 5.64 -5.25
CA PRO A 215 -58.33 5.37 -4.04
C PRO A 215 -58.57 3.99 -3.40
N TYR A 216 -57.78 3.65 -2.36
CA TYR A 216 -57.98 2.47 -1.49
C TYR A 216 -59.37 2.44 -0.82
N PRO A 217 -59.93 1.24 -0.55
CA PRO A 217 -59.99 0.76 0.85
C PRO A 217 -59.75 -0.81 0.95
N PRO A 218 -60.28 -1.60 1.93
CA PRO A 218 -59.45 -2.31 2.93
C PRO A 218 -59.64 -3.86 2.94
N PRO A 219 -58.96 -4.64 3.84
CA PRO A 219 -58.97 -6.11 3.82
C PRO A 219 -60.00 -6.76 4.76
N PRO A 220 -60.26 -8.09 4.64
CA PRO A 220 -61.01 -8.88 5.61
C PRO A 220 -60.16 -9.83 6.48
N ALA A 221 -60.63 -10.05 7.72
CA ALA A 221 -60.33 -11.16 8.64
C ALA A 221 -61.64 -12.00 8.81
N GLU A 222 -61.81 -13.09 9.58
CA GLU A 222 -60.96 -13.95 10.44
C GLU A 222 -61.69 -15.33 10.62
N ASP A 223 -61.33 -16.13 11.64
CA ASP A 223 -62.01 -17.34 12.20
C ASP A 223 -61.94 -18.71 11.47
N ALA A 224 -61.95 -19.88 12.13
CA ALA A 224 -61.59 -20.31 13.52
C ALA A 224 -61.68 -21.86 13.68
N ALA A 225 -61.20 -22.39 14.83
CA ALA A 225 -61.53 -23.69 15.48
C ALA A 225 -60.91 -25.02 14.92
N ASP A 226 -60.54 -26.06 15.71
CA ASP A 226 -60.47 -26.23 17.19
C ASP A 226 -59.68 -27.52 17.62
N LYS A 227 -59.44 -27.69 18.95
CA LYS A 227 -58.94 -28.85 19.78
C LYS A 227 -57.42 -28.84 20.15
N LYS A 228 -57.00 -28.55 21.40
CA LYS A 228 -57.08 -29.30 22.71
C LYS A 228 -56.12 -30.52 22.79
N TYR A 229 -55.30 -30.77 23.84
CA TYR A 229 -55.21 -30.31 25.24
C TYR A 229 -53.79 -30.52 25.89
N SER A 230 -53.45 -29.69 26.90
CA SER A 230 -52.78 -30.03 28.19
C SER A 230 -51.27 -30.41 28.36
N PHE A 231 -50.53 -29.47 28.97
CA PHE A 231 -49.54 -29.56 30.08
C PHE A 231 -48.52 -30.72 30.27
N GLY A 232 -47.25 -30.31 30.46
CA GLY A 232 -46.22 -31.06 31.20
C GLY A 232 -44.99 -30.20 31.54
N GLN A 233 -44.87 -29.68 32.77
CA GLN A 233 -43.64 -29.08 33.33
C GLN A 233 -43.04 -30.03 34.39
N ALA A 234 -41.73 -30.31 34.32
CA ALA A 234 -40.79 -30.62 35.41
C ALA A 234 -39.47 -31.23 34.83
N PRO A 235 -38.37 -31.38 35.58
CA PRO A 235 -37.61 -30.27 36.18
C PRO A 235 -36.08 -30.40 35.96
N TYR A 236 -35.32 -29.34 36.28
CA TYR A 236 -33.86 -29.44 36.50
C TYR A 236 -33.54 -30.24 37.77
N PRO A 237 -32.47 -31.06 37.78
CA PRO A 237 -31.75 -31.44 39.00
C PRO A 237 -30.54 -30.50 39.29
N PRO A 238 -30.13 -30.34 40.56
CA PRO A 238 -29.13 -29.36 41.01
C PRO A 238 -27.67 -29.86 40.98
N PRO A 239 -26.67 -28.98 41.14
CA PRO A 239 -25.26 -29.36 41.26
C PRO A 239 -24.92 -29.94 42.65
N ALA A 240 -24.00 -30.90 42.69
CA ALA A 240 -23.44 -31.46 43.93
C ALA A 240 -21.98 -31.03 44.16
N GLY A 241 -21.62 -30.87 45.43
CA GLY A 241 -20.38 -30.24 45.91
C GLY A 241 -19.15 -31.16 46.09
N PRO A 242 -18.17 -30.75 46.92
CA PRO A 242 -16.74 -31.02 46.65
C PRO A 242 -16.13 -32.13 47.57
N PRO A 243 -14.79 -32.25 47.77
CA PRO A 243 -14.02 -33.46 47.47
C PRO A 243 -13.65 -34.33 48.70
N PRO A 244 -13.15 -35.56 48.50
CA PRO A 244 -12.46 -36.35 49.53
C PRO A 244 -10.92 -36.19 49.49
N GLN A 245 -10.27 -36.48 50.62
CA GLN A 245 -8.84 -36.28 50.89
C GLN A 245 -8.03 -37.59 50.81
N THR A 246 -6.77 -37.51 50.36
CA THR A 246 -5.53 -38.27 50.75
C THR A 246 -5.55 -39.77 51.12
N PRO A 247 -4.47 -40.50 50.82
CA PRO A 247 -3.47 -40.70 51.89
C PRO A 247 -2.00 -40.40 51.50
N ALA A 248 -1.15 -40.38 52.54
CA ALA A 248 0.30 -40.13 52.64
C ALA A 248 1.22 -40.75 51.55
N SER A 249 2.49 -40.34 51.36
CA SER A 249 3.47 -39.83 52.35
C SER A 249 4.60 -38.95 51.77
N GLY A 250 5.19 -38.08 52.60
CA GLY A 250 6.46 -37.37 52.30
C GLY A 250 7.72 -38.27 52.45
N PRO A 251 8.96 -37.72 52.45
CA PRO A 251 9.32 -36.43 53.05
C PRO A 251 10.11 -35.45 52.14
N GLY A 252 10.22 -34.19 52.59
CA GLY A 252 11.27 -33.23 52.17
C GLY A 252 12.62 -33.50 52.85
N PRO A 253 13.61 -32.57 52.88
CA PRO A 253 13.50 -31.11 52.88
C PRO A 253 14.12 -30.43 51.62
N GLY A 254 13.89 -29.14 51.32
CA GLY A 254 14.56 -27.94 51.88
C GLY A 254 15.91 -27.69 51.18
N THR A 255 16.40 -26.50 50.84
CA THR A 255 16.10 -25.07 51.12
C THR A 255 16.69 -24.27 49.92
N GLY A 256 16.19 -23.12 49.44
CA GLY A 256 16.07 -21.82 50.13
C GLY A 256 17.05 -20.78 49.50
N ALA A 257 16.61 -19.51 49.37
CA ALA A 257 17.33 -18.35 48.76
C ALA A 257 17.67 -18.46 47.25
N ALA A 258 17.40 -17.51 46.35
CA ALA A 258 17.30 -16.04 46.35
C ALA A 258 18.63 -15.27 46.19
N VAL A 259 18.51 -14.10 45.53
CA VAL A 259 19.43 -12.93 45.49
C VAL A 259 20.41 -12.80 44.29
N ALA A 260 20.01 -11.89 43.40
CA ALA A 260 20.77 -10.81 42.72
C ALA A 260 22.03 -11.04 41.84
N ALA A 261 21.88 -10.58 40.60
CA ALA A 261 22.65 -9.51 39.94
C ALA A 261 24.09 -9.15 40.41
N GLY A 262 24.99 -9.06 39.41
CA GLY A 262 26.32 -8.44 39.47
C GLY A 262 27.13 -8.88 38.23
N ALA A 263 27.11 -8.14 37.11
CA ALA A 263 27.85 -6.91 36.86
C ALA A 263 29.39 -7.06 36.74
N ALA A 264 29.82 -7.58 35.59
CA ALA A 264 30.79 -6.94 34.69
C ALA A 264 32.33 -7.02 34.90
N VAL A 265 32.99 -6.69 33.77
CA VAL A 265 34.34 -6.15 33.53
C VAL A 265 35.55 -7.09 33.37
N VAL A 266 36.36 -6.76 32.34
CA VAL A 266 37.79 -7.11 32.06
C VAL A 266 38.09 -8.52 31.54
N ALA A 267 39.05 -8.76 30.64
CA ALA A 267 39.43 -8.15 29.34
C ALA A 267 40.58 -8.99 28.73
N ALA A 268 40.85 -8.78 27.43
CA ALA A 268 42.12 -9.02 26.74
C ALA A 268 42.67 -10.46 26.62
N GLY A 269 42.97 -10.86 25.39
CA GLY A 269 43.64 -12.12 25.04
C GLY A 269 43.87 -12.23 23.54
N ALA A 270 44.89 -11.54 23.03
CA ALA A 270 45.18 -11.48 21.59
C ALA A 270 45.79 -12.79 21.06
N GLY A 271 45.48 -13.14 19.81
CA GLY A 271 46.12 -14.23 19.06
C GLY A 271 45.86 -14.05 17.56
N ALA A 272 46.93 -13.88 16.77
CA ALA A 272 46.85 -13.45 15.37
C ALA A 272 47.16 -14.57 14.37
N ALA A 273 46.66 -14.36 13.15
CA ALA A 273 47.16 -14.88 11.86
C ALA A 273 47.17 -16.42 11.61
N ALA A 274 46.48 -16.83 10.55
CA ALA A 274 47.14 -17.17 9.28
C ALA A 274 46.10 -17.37 8.16
N ALA A 275 46.49 -17.10 6.91
CA ALA A 275 45.66 -17.29 5.72
C ALA A 275 46.12 -18.51 4.90
N THR A 276 45.18 -19.23 4.26
CA THR A 276 45.50 -20.14 3.15
C THR A 276 44.38 -20.18 2.10
N ALA A 277 44.71 -19.66 0.92
CA ALA A 277 44.44 -20.16 -0.44
C ALA A 277 43.04 -20.65 -0.87
N ALA A 278 42.65 -20.18 -2.06
CA ALA A 278 41.44 -20.56 -2.79
C ALA A 278 41.59 -21.87 -3.59
N SER A 279 40.46 -22.45 -4.01
CA SER A 279 40.40 -23.39 -5.14
C SER A 279 39.25 -23.04 -6.08
N SER A 280 39.57 -22.75 -7.33
CA SER A 280 38.62 -22.46 -8.40
C SER A 280 37.98 -23.72 -8.99
N ALA A 281 36.71 -23.63 -9.40
CA ALA A 281 36.05 -24.60 -10.27
C ALA A 281 35.15 -23.87 -11.28
N SER A 282 34.97 -24.47 -12.46
CA SER A 282 34.74 -23.73 -13.71
C SER A 282 33.27 -23.51 -14.11
N ARG A 283 33.02 -22.32 -14.64
CA ARG A 283 31.81 -21.88 -15.35
C ARG A 283 31.55 -22.73 -16.60
N GLN A 284 30.35 -23.32 -16.73
CA GLN A 284 29.83 -23.80 -18.02
C GLN A 284 28.64 -22.93 -18.46
N GLN A 285 28.59 -22.63 -19.75
CA GLN A 285 27.58 -21.75 -20.36
C GLN A 285 26.35 -22.56 -20.77
N SER A 286 25.14 -22.06 -20.48
CA SER A 286 23.90 -22.48 -21.12
C SER A 286 23.29 -21.31 -21.88
N VAL A 287 22.99 -21.52 -23.16
CA VAL A 287 22.43 -20.51 -24.08
C VAL A 287 20.91 -20.55 -24.00
N GLY A 288 20.24 -19.41 -23.86
CA GLY A 288 18.78 -19.36 -23.70
C GLY A 288 18.21 -18.00 -23.30
N SER A 289 18.58 -16.92 -24.00
CA SER A 289 18.07 -15.56 -23.76
C SER A 289 16.80 -15.29 -24.58
N GLY A 290 15.69 -14.91 -23.93
CA GLY A 290 14.43 -14.66 -24.64
C GLY A 290 13.22 -14.13 -23.85
N LEU A 291 13.40 -13.63 -22.62
CA LEU A 291 12.40 -12.81 -21.92
C LEU A 291 13.12 -12.01 -20.82
N HIS A 292 12.82 -10.72 -20.67
CA HIS A 292 13.58 -9.82 -19.78
C HIS A 292 13.36 -10.12 -18.29
N THR A 293 14.17 -11.03 -17.75
CA THR A 293 14.62 -10.95 -16.36
C THR A 293 15.74 -9.92 -16.31
N LEU A 294 15.63 -8.92 -15.44
CA LEU A 294 16.77 -8.05 -15.12
C LEU A 294 17.84 -8.94 -14.48
N ALA A 295 19.01 -9.02 -15.10
CA ALA A 295 20.14 -9.72 -14.50
C ALA A 295 20.63 -8.92 -13.27
N PRO A 296 21.34 -9.56 -12.32
CA PRO A 296 21.97 -8.82 -11.21
C PRO A 296 22.97 -7.73 -11.65
N SER A 297 23.39 -7.74 -12.92
CA SER A 297 24.20 -6.68 -13.56
C SER A 297 23.40 -5.44 -13.99
N ASP A 298 22.08 -5.55 -14.12
CA ASP A 298 21.18 -4.47 -14.55
C ASP A 298 20.64 -3.69 -13.32
N VAL A 299 20.99 -4.17 -12.12
CA VAL A 299 20.76 -3.50 -10.84
C VAL A 299 21.86 -2.45 -10.65
N PRO A 300 21.54 -1.16 -10.42
CA PRO A 300 22.54 -0.14 -10.15
C PRO A 300 23.43 -0.50 -8.95
N PRO A 301 24.76 -0.23 -9.00
CA PRO A 301 25.63 -0.42 -7.85
C PRO A 301 25.12 0.37 -6.66
N GLY A 302 24.73 -0.31 -5.57
CA GLY A 302 24.23 0.32 -4.35
C GLY A 302 22.79 0.00 -3.97
N VAL A 303 21.99 -0.65 -4.84
CA VAL A 303 20.74 -1.30 -4.39
C VAL A 303 21.12 -2.47 -3.48
N PRO A 304 20.63 -2.55 -2.23
CA PRO A 304 20.74 -3.77 -1.45
C PRO A 304 20.00 -4.87 -2.21
N LEU A 305 20.74 -5.88 -2.68
CA LEU A 305 20.12 -7.16 -3.01
C LEU A 305 19.32 -7.62 -1.78
N PRO A 306 18.20 -8.36 -1.95
CA PRO A 306 17.51 -8.95 -0.81
C PRO A 306 18.54 -9.67 0.04
N ILE A 307 18.70 -9.21 1.29
CA ILE A 307 19.83 -9.59 2.16
C ILE A 307 19.97 -11.10 2.10
N GLY A 308 21.18 -11.58 1.79
CA GLY A 308 21.43 -12.99 1.59
C GLY A 308 20.87 -13.79 2.77
N GLN A 309 20.22 -14.91 2.53
CA GLN A 309 19.60 -15.69 3.61
C GLN A 309 20.65 -16.24 4.60
N GLU A 310 21.93 -16.15 4.25
CA GLU A 310 23.09 -16.42 5.11
C GLU A 310 23.35 -15.29 6.14
N ASP A 311 22.92 -14.05 5.85
CA ASP A 311 23.07 -12.85 6.68
C ASP A 311 21.80 -12.51 7.51
N ILE A 312 20.66 -13.17 7.24
CA ILE A 312 19.43 -13.09 8.05
C ILE A 312 19.12 -14.47 8.65
N THR A 313 19.19 -14.58 9.99
CA THR A 313 18.46 -15.61 10.73
C THR A 313 16.98 -15.22 10.83
N PRO A 314 16.02 -15.90 10.17
CA PRO A 314 14.62 -15.54 10.29
C PRO A 314 14.15 -15.75 11.72
N GLU A 315 13.32 -14.84 12.22
CA GLU A 315 12.62 -15.04 13.50
C GLU A 315 11.40 -15.93 13.29
N ASP A 316 11.08 -16.76 14.27
CA ASP A 316 9.82 -17.51 14.29
C ASP A 316 8.63 -16.58 14.61
N ALA A 317 7.40 -17.09 14.62
CA ALA A 317 6.23 -16.25 14.92
C ALA A 317 6.18 -15.72 16.37
N SER A 318 7.02 -16.24 17.26
CA SER A 318 7.19 -15.73 18.64
C SER A 318 8.26 -14.63 18.76
N GLY A 319 9.02 -14.36 17.70
CA GLY A 319 10.14 -13.43 17.71
C GLY A 319 11.47 -14.04 18.18
N ALA A 320 11.58 -15.37 18.23
CA ALA A 320 12.83 -16.03 18.60
C ALA A 320 13.72 -16.25 17.35
N LYS A 321 15.03 -15.96 17.49
CA LYS A 321 16.00 -16.08 16.40
C LYS A 321 16.34 -17.54 16.10
N LYS A 322 16.22 -17.93 14.82
CA LYS A 322 16.49 -19.30 14.38
C LYS A 322 17.98 -19.62 14.35
N HIS A 323 18.38 -20.65 15.08
CA HIS A 323 19.56 -21.44 14.73
C HIS A 323 19.19 -22.49 13.67
N VAL A 324 20.05 -22.69 12.67
CA VAL A 324 19.90 -23.81 11.72
C VAL A 324 20.23 -25.10 12.44
N VAL A 325 19.20 -25.79 12.94
CA VAL A 325 19.34 -27.14 13.50
C VAL A 325 19.45 -28.12 12.34
N THR A 326 20.67 -28.53 12.02
CA THR A 326 20.88 -29.81 11.35
C THR A 326 20.46 -30.90 12.32
N ALA A 327 19.43 -31.68 11.96
CA ALA A 327 18.90 -32.74 12.80
C ALA A 327 19.85 -33.95 12.84
N ALA A 328 20.97 -33.82 13.55
CA ALA A 328 21.84 -34.91 13.96
C ALA A 328 21.47 -35.34 15.39
N GLY A 329 20.23 -35.83 15.56
CA GLY A 329 19.75 -36.40 16.83
C GLY A 329 20.18 -37.86 16.97
N ASP A 330 21.29 -38.11 17.66
CA ASP A 330 21.71 -39.45 18.05
C ASP A 330 20.87 -39.94 19.26
N GLY A 331 20.10 -41.03 19.12
CA GLY A 331 19.06 -41.34 20.12
C GLY A 331 18.10 -42.51 19.86
N GLY A 332 18.62 -43.68 19.50
CA GLY A 332 18.02 -45.01 19.77
C GLY A 332 16.49 -45.24 19.66
N GLY A 333 16.03 -45.74 18.51
CA GLY A 333 14.69 -46.34 18.36
C GLY A 333 14.50 -47.01 16.99
N SER A 334 14.62 -48.34 16.92
CA SER A 334 14.68 -49.04 15.62
C SER A 334 13.31 -49.19 14.93
N SER A 335 13.08 -48.36 13.91
CA SER A 335 12.26 -48.71 12.75
C SER A 335 13.03 -48.32 11.50
N LYS A 336 13.36 -49.29 10.64
CA LYS A 336 14.11 -49.03 9.40
C LYS A 336 13.15 -48.48 8.33
N SER A 337 12.96 -47.17 8.29
CA SER A 337 12.50 -46.52 7.05
C SER A 337 13.64 -46.57 6.03
N SER A 338 13.43 -47.27 4.91
CA SER A 338 14.41 -47.37 3.81
C SER A 338 14.36 -46.16 2.87
N GLY A 339 13.81 -45.04 3.33
CA GLY A 339 13.60 -43.83 2.53
C GLY A 339 14.81 -42.90 2.56
N LYS A 340 14.96 -42.09 1.51
CA LYS A 340 15.95 -41.00 1.48
C LYS A 340 15.53 -39.91 2.49
N PRO A 341 16.45 -39.16 3.12
CA PRO A 341 16.07 -38.14 4.10
C PRO A 341 15.38 -36.95 3.43
N MET A 342 14.28 -36.49 4.03
CA MET A 342 13.56 -35.26 3.69
C MET A 342 13.92 -34.16 4.70
N ALA A 343 14.17 -32.95 4.19
CA ALA A 343 14.39 -31.75 4.98
C ALA A 343 13.34 -30.69 4.64
N PHE A 344 12.73 -30.10 5.67
CA PHE A 344 11.89 -28.90 5.55
C PHE A 344 12.79 -27.66 5.56
N LEU A 345 12.58 -26.75 4.61
CA LEU A 345 13.48 -25.62 4.36
C LEU A 345 13.01 -24.33 5.04
N ASN A 346 11.70 -24.14 5.15
CA ASN A 346 11.10 -22.89 5.61
C ASN A 346 10.28 -23.00 6.90
N ILE A 347 10.17 -24.17 7.53
CA ILE A 347 9.41 -24.40 8.78
C ILE A 347 10.20 -25.31 9.72
N ALA A 348 10.16 -25.07 11.02
CA ALA A 348 10.70 -25.97 12.04
C ALA A 348 9.61 -26.87 12.65
N ASP A 349 10.00 -28.04 13.15
CA ASP A 349 9.08 -28.88 13.93
C ASP A 349 8.70 -28.17 15.24
N ASN A 350 7.43 -28.27 15.62
CA ASN A 350 6.79 -27.55 16.72
C ASN A 350 6.77 -26.00 16.60
N GLU A 351 7.06 -25.42 15.42
CA GLU A 351 6.93 -23.98 15.16
C GLU A 351 5.47 -23.51 15.32
N THR A 352 5.27 -22.36 15.96
CA THR A 352 3.97 -21.70 16.07
C THR A 352 3.73 -20.77 14.89
N VAL A 353 2.50 -20.72 14.38
CA VAL A 353 2.06 -19.84 13.28
C VAL A 353 0.68 -19.23 13.59
N HIS A 354 0.32 -18.12 12.92
CA HIS A 354 -0.90 -17.34 13.22
C HIS A 354 -1.87 -17.25 12.03
N GLN A 355 -1.77 -18.17 11.09
CA GLN A 355 -2.59 -18.23 9.88
C GLN A 355 -2.98 -19.67 9.56
N ARG A 356 -4.17 -19.85 8.95
CA ARG A 356 -4.77 -21.16 8.67
C ARG A 356 -4.02 -21.95 7.60
N PHE A 357 -3.44 -21.25 6.61
CA PHE A 357 -2.72 -21.87 5.50
C PHE A 357 -1.24 -21.51 5.50
N LEU A 358 -0.39 -22.53 5.33
CA LEU A 358 1.06 -22.43 5.36
C LEU A 358 1.64 -23.00 4.06
N ILE A 359 2.59 -22.28 3.44
CA ILE A 359 3.38 -22.84 2.34
C ILE A 359 4.58 -23.57 2.96
N VAL A 360 4.68 -24.88 2.77
CA VAL A 360 5.83 -25.69 3.21
C VAL A 360 6.70 -26.03 2.01
N SER A 361 7.95 -25.59 2.05
CA SER A 361 8.99 -25.92 1.07
C SER A 361 9.94 -26.97 1.64
N GLY A 362 10.31 -27.97 0.86
CA GLY A 362 11.19 -29.04 1.31
C GLY A 362 12.01 -29.69 0.19
N ARG A 363 12.95 -30.54 0.60
CA ARG A 363 13.81 -31.29 -0.31
C ARG A 363 14.10 -32.69 0.20
N VAL A 364 14.08 -33.68 -0.70
CA VAL A 364 14.64 -35.01 -0.52
C VAL A 364 16.01 -35.08 -1.19
N ALA A 365 17.03 -35.57 -0.49
CA ALA A 365 18.37 -35.72 -1.05
C ALA A 365 18.41 -36.77 -2.17
N ASP A 366 19.28 -36.60 -3.16
CA ASP A 366 19.60 -37.57 -4.22
C ASP A 366 18.40 -38.15 -5.01
N VAL A 367 17.29 -37.41 -5.09
CA VAL A 367 16.16 -37.70 -5.99
C VAL A 367 16.28 -36.84 -7.25
N LYS A 368 15.95 -37.44 -8.40
CA LYS A 368 15.79 -36.77 -9.70
C LYS A 368 14.51 -37.28 -10.35
N GLY A 369 13.75 -36.41 -10.98
CA GLY A 369 12.43 -36.75 -11.53
C GLY A 369 11.62 -35.51 -11.92
N SER A 370 10.98 -35.53 -13.09
CA SER A 370 10.12 -34.44 -13.56
C SER A 370 8.69 -34.53 -13.07
N ASP A 371 8.22 -35.76 -12.76
CA ASP A 371 6.81 -36.09 -12.52
C ASP A 371 6.53 -36.68 -11.12
N ASP A 372 7.43 -36.36 -10.19
CA ASP A 372 7.27 -36.66 -8.77
C ASP A 372 6.11 -35.88 -8.14
N LYS A 373 5.66 -36.32 -6.96
CA LYS A 373 4.56 -35.70 -6.19
C LYS A 373 4.94 -35.62 -4.70
N ILE A 374 4.39 -34.64 -3.99
CA ILE A 374 4.35 -34.62 -2.53
C ILE A 374 2.90 -34.77 -2.09
N VAL A 375 2.63 -35.70 -1.16
CA VAL A 375 1.31 -35.85 -0.53
C VAL A 375 1.41 -35.43 0.93
N VAL A 376 0.54 -34.51 1.35
CA VAL A 376 0.43 -34.04 2.72
C VAL A 376 -0.79 -34.68 3.36
N HIS A 377 -0.58 -35.43 4.43
CA HIS A 377 -1.63 -36.05 5.24
C HIS A 377 -1.85 -35.25 6.52
N HIS A 378 -3.13 -34.98 6.82
CA HIS A 378 -3.58 -34.33 8.04
C HIS A 378 -4.54 -35.25 8.82
N PRO A 379 -4.61 -35.15 10.17
CA PRO A 379 -5.61 -35.90 10.95
C PRO A 379 -7.06 -35.48 10.70
N PHE A 380 -7.28 -34.22 10.28
CA PHE A 380 -8.61 -33.57 10.20
C PHE A 380 -9.00 -33.03 8.80
N PHE A 381 -8.11 -33.12 7.80
CA PHE A 381 -8.34 -32.64 6.43
C PHE A 381 -8.06 -33.74 5.40
N PRO A 382 -8.71 -33.73 4.22
CA PRO A 382 -8.36 -34.60 3.11
C PRO A 382 -6.87 -34.48 2.71
N PRO A 383 -6.22 -35.55 2.21
CA PRO A 383 -4.83 -35.45 1.76
C PRO A 383 -4.68 -34.52 0.56
N LEU A 384 -3.74 -33.57 0.65
CA LEU A 384 -3.42 -32.65 -0.45
C LEU A 384 -2.23 -33.19 -1.25
N THR A 385 -2.29 -33.08 -2.58
CA THR A 385 -1.21 -33.55 -3.49
C THR A 385 -0.71 -32.39 -4.34
N PHE A 386 0.60 -32.15 -4.29
CA PHE A 386 1.29 -31.13 -5.09
C PHE A 386 2.37 -31.76 -5.97
N PRO A 387 2.68 -31.18 -7.14
CA PRO A 387 3.80 -31.65 -7.96
C PRO A 387 5.13 -31.39 -7.24
N ALA A 388 6.05 -32.35 -7.37
CA ALA A 388 7.44 -32.22 -6.97
C ALA A 388 8.34 -32.40 -8.20
N VAL A 389 9.58 -31.90 -8.11
CA VAL A 389 10.58 -31.97 -9.20
C VAL A 389 11.97 -32.08 -8.59
N ASP A 390 12.79 -33.03 -9.06
CA ASP A 390 14.18 -33.23 -8.64
C ASP A 390 14.42 -33.22 -7.12
N GLY A 391 13.56 -33.94 -6.40
CA GLY A 391 13.58 -34.01 -4.94
C GLY A 391 13.02 -32.78 -4.23
N TYR A 392 12.79 -31.66 -4.93
CA TYR A 392 12.25 -30.43 -4.37
C TYR A 392 10.72 -30.41 -4.41
N PHE A 393 10.10 -29.85 -3.37
CA PHE A 393 8.66 -29.67 -3.32
C PHE A 393 8.25 -28.36 -2.63
N LYS A 394 7.07 -27.88 -3.02
CA LYS A 394 6.29 -26.85 -2.34
C LYS A 394 4.87 -27.41 -2.19
N ALA A 395 4.27 -27.23 -1.01
CA ALA A 395 2.91 -27.66 -0.75
C ALA A 395 2.17 -26.59 0.06
N LEU A 396 0.91 -26.32 -0.30
CA LEU A 396 -0.01 -25.62 0.59
C LEU A 396 -0.49 -26.60 1.66
N VAL A 397 -0.38 -26.21 2.92
CA VAL A 397 -0.75 -27.00 4.08
C VAL A 397 -1.85 -26.27 4.83
N GLU A 398 -2.89 -27.01 5.16
CA GLU A 398 -4.03 -26.54 5.94
C GLU A 398 -3.85 -26.92 7.41
N LEU A 399 -4.18 -26.00 8.31
CA LEU A 399 -3.98 -26.14 9.75
C LEU A 399 -5.28 -25.83 10.51
N GLU A 400 -5.60 -26.66 11.50
CA GLU A 400 -6.65 -26.41 12.47
C GLU A 400 -6.06 -25.77 13.74
N ARG A 401 -6.87 -25.10 14.56
CA ARG A 401 -6.37 -24.46 15.78
C ARG A 401 -5.79 -25.49 16.76
N GLY A 402 -4.57 -25.25 17.24
CA GLY A 402 -3.84 -26.14 18.14
C GLY A 402 -2.70 -26.86 17.43
N GLU A 403 -2.43 -28.11 17.83
CA GLU A 403 -1.32 -28.90 17.31
C GLU A 403 -1.75 -29.74 16.09
N ASN A 404 -1.03 -29.58 14.97
CA ASN A 404 -1.29 -30.24 13.71
C ASN A 404 -0.15 -31.22 13.42
N GLY A 405 -0.40 -32.52 13.59
CA GLY A 405 0.56 -33.59 13.32
C GLY A 405 0.49 -34.05 11.86
N LEU A 406 1.37 -33.51 11.02
CA LEU A 406 1.42 -33.73 9.58
C LEU A 406 2.30 -34.93 9.21
N ARG A 407 1.98 -35.60 8.09
CA ARG A 407 2.92 -36.52 7.42
C ARG A 407 3.07 -36.14 5.94
N PHE A 408 4.32 -35.99 5.49
CA PHE A 408 4.69 -35.70 4.12
C PHE A 408 5.24 -36.96 3.46
N ASP A 409 4.60 -37.43 2.39
CA ASP A 409 5.00 -38.60 1.61
C ASP A 409 5.46 -38.14 0.21
N TYR A 410 6.76 -38.25 -0.08
CA TYR A 410 7.30 -37.93 -1.40
C TYR A 410 7.21 -39.16 -2.30
N LEU A 411 6.51 -39.03 -3.42
CA LEU A 411 6.23 -40.10 -4.38
C LEU A 411 7.02 -39.91 -5.67
N GLN A 412 7.65 -40.98 -6.13
CA GLN A 412 8.27 -41.10 -7.46
C GLN A 412 7.70 -42.36 -8.12
N ASP A 413 7.19 -42.25 -9.35
CA ASP A 413 6.42 -43.31 -10.03
C ASP A 413 5.30 -43.90 -9.15
N ASP A 414 4.58 -43.01 -8.44
CA ASP A 414 3.54 -43.32 -7.44
C ASP A 414 3.98 -44.21 -6.26
N LYS A 415 5.30 -44.37 -6.05
CA LYS A 415 5.89 -45.08 -4.90
C LYS A 415 6.51 -44.10 -3.92
N SER A 416 6.23 -44.27 -2.63
CA SER A 416 6.88 -43.45 -1.59
C SER A 416 8.37 -43.78 -1.50
N VAL A 417 9.21 -42.78 -1.77
CA VAL A 417 10.69 -42.86 -1.69
C VAL A 417 11.24 -42.14 -0.46
N SER A 418 10.41 -41.32 0.20
CA SER A 418 10.70 -40.63 1.46
C SER A 418 9.40 -40.32 2.19
N GLN A 419 9.45 -40.36 3.53
CA GLN A 419 8.38 -39.91 4.40
C GLN A 419 8.97 -39.10 5.57
N ALA A 420 8.30 -38.02 5.98
CA ALA A 420 8.68 -37.27 7.18
C ALA A 420 7.45 -36.74 7.94
N PRO A 421 7.44 -36.82 9.29
CA PRO A 421 6.46 -36.12 10.11
C PRO A 421 6.85 -34.64 10.26
N LEU A 422 5.86 -33.79 10.52
CA LEU A 422 6.06 -32.39 10.93
C LEU A 422 4.92 -31.95 11.85
N THR A 423 5.22 -31.39 13.01
CA THR A 423 4.24 -30.80 13.94
C THR A 423 4.23 -29.30 13.78
N VAL A 424 3.06 -28.69 13.56
CA VAL A 424 2.91 -27.22 13.49
C VAL A 424 1.81 -26.77 14.45
N LYS A 425 2.05 -25.70 15.21
CA LYS A 425 1.06 -25.14 16.15
C LYS A 425 0.40 -23.92 15.54
N MET A 426 -0.91 -23.94 15.34
CA MET A 426 -1.65 -22.79 14.81
C MET A 426 -2.48 -22.15 15.93
N ASP A 427 -2.18 -20.90 16.28
CA ASP A 427 -2.99 -20.12 17.21
C ASP A 427 -3.34 -18.75 16.58
N PRO A 428 -4.61 -18.49 16.23
CA PRO A 428 -4.98 -17.30 15.48
C PRO A 428 -4.85 -16.04 16.34
N TYR A 429 -4.07 -15.06 15.87
CA TYR A 429 -3.95 -13.78 16.56
C TYR A 429 -5.13 -12.85 16.22
N THR A 430 -6.06 -12.72 17.15
CA THR A 430 -7.34 -12.02 16.99
C THR A 430 -7.30 -10.52 17.23
N ASP A 431 -6.29 -10.01 17.95
CA ASP A 431 -6.27 -8.63 18.48
C ASP A 431 -5.82 -7.58 17.44
N ARG A 432 -5.74 -7.98 16.17
CA ARG A 432 -5.45 -7.15 15.01
C ARG A 432 -6.71 -6.94 14.15
N PRO A 433 -6.82 -5.84 13.39
CA PRO A 433 -7.94 -5.66 12.46
C PRO A 433 -8.02 -6.80 11.44
N ALA A 434 -9.24 -7.14 11.02
CA ALA A 434 -9.48 -8.14 9.99
C ALA A 434 -9.54 -7.51 8.61
N LEU A 435 -9.03 -8.23 7.61
CA LEU A 435 -9.43 -8.03 6.22
C LEU A 435 -10.77 -8.72 5.99
N GLN A 436 -11.79 -7.95 5.65
CA GLN A 436 -13.14 -8.42 5.34
C GLN A 436 -13.30 -8.63 3.83
N LEU A 437 -14.02 -9.69 3.45
CA LEU A 437 -14.22 -10.07 2.04
C LEU A 437 -15.67 -9.76 1.64
N ALA A 438 -15.88 -9.04 0.53
CA ALA A 438 -17.20 -8.74 0.00
C ALA A 438 -17.34 -9.11 -1.48
N VAL A 439 -18.47 -9.70 -1.86
CA VAL A 439 -18.89 -9.89 -3.24
C VAL A 439 -20.04 -8.92 -3.52
N LEU A 440 -19.81 -8.00 -4.45
CA LEU A 440 -20.78 -6.99 -4.86
C LEU A 440 -21.63 -7.52 -6.02
N VAL A 441 -22.95 -7.38 -5.89
CA VAL A 441 -23.93 -7.75 -6.93
C VAL A 441 -24.92 -6.61 -7.16
N GLY A 442 -25.30 -6.35 -8.41
CA GLY A 442 -26.32 -5.37 -8.77
C GLY A 442 -27.71 -5.71 -8.20
N SER A 443 -28.59 -4.71 -8.12
CA SER A 443 -29.94 -4.85 -7.57
C SER A 443 -30.76 -5.94 -8.29
N ASP A 444 -30.66 -6.01 -9.61
CA ASP A 444 -31.26 -7.00 -10.52
C ASP A 444 -30.33 -8.18 -10.88
N SER A 445 -29.16 -8.27 -10.25
CA SER A 445 -28.16 -9.30 -10.57
C SER A 445 -28.65 -10.72 -10.30
N GLN A 446 -28.38 -11.57 -11.28
CA GLN A 446 -28.53 -13.02 -11.24
C GLN A 446 -27.39 -13.73 -10.49
N GLY A 447 -26.35 -12.99 -10.07
CA GLY A 447 -25.23 -13.52 -9.30
C GLY A 447 -24.40 -14.55 -10.06
N VAL A 448 -24.07 -14.28 -11.32
CA VAL A 448 -23.18 -15.13 -12.14
C VAL A 448 -21.94 -14.35 -12.59
N PHE A 449 -20.86 -15.05 -12.96
CA PHE A 449 -19.66 -14.48 -13.56
C PHE A 449 -19.31 -15.13 -14.91
N ASP A 450 -18.37 -14.54 -15.65
CA ASP A 450 -17.96 -15.04 -16.97
C ASP A 450 -17.32 -16.44 -16.90
N ALA A 451 -17.84 -17.36 -17.70
CA ALA A 451 -17.36 -18.71 -17.85
C ALA A 451 -17.51 -19.18 -19.31
N PRO A 452 -16.69 -20.12 -19.79
CA PRO A 452 -16.91 -20.76 -21.10
C PRO A 452 -18.23 -21.55 -21.09
N PRO A 453 -18.87 -21.81 -22.25
CA PRO A 453 -20.22 -22.40 -22.31
C PRO A 453 -20.40 -23.73 -21.57
N ASP A 454 -19.35 -24.56 -21.51
CA ASP A 454 -19.28 -25.87 -20.86
C ASP A 454 -19.07 -25.79 -19.33
N ALA A 455 -18.64 -24.65 -18.80
CA ALA A 455 -18.49 -24.41 -17.36
C ALA A 455 -19.53 -23.42 -16.79
N ARG A 456 -20.71 -23.33 -17.42
CA ARG A 456 -21.84 -22.51 -16.94
C ARG A 456 -22.87 -23.37 -16.21
N GLY A 457 -23.41 -22.85 -15.12
CA GLY A 457 -24.50 -23.47 -14.38
C GLY A 457 -24.32 -23.43 -12.86
N PRO A 458 -25.29 -24.02 -12.11
CA PRO A 458 -25.26 -24.07 -10.65
C PRO A 458 -23.96 -24.67 -10.10
N GLY A 459 -23.36 -24.00 -9.12
CA GLY A 459 -22.09 -24.37 -8.50
C GLY A 459 -20.84 -24.17 -9.36
N LEU A 460 -20.95 -23.76 -10.63
CA LEU A 460 -19.83 -23.58 -11.56
C LEU A 460 -19.45 -22.11 -11.74
N ASN A 461 -20.43 -21.27 -12.11
CA ASN A 461 -20.23 -19.84 -12.37
C ASN A 461 -21.22 -18.90 -11.66
N ASP A 462 -21.85 -19.39 -10.59
CA ASP A 462 -22.80 -18.65 -9.77
C ASP A 462 -22.14 -17.98 -8.55
N LEU A 463 -22.97 -17.36 -7.71
CA LEU A 463 -22.54 -16.61 -6.53
C LEU A 463 -21.90 -17.51 -5.47
N ASP A 464 -22.35 -18.75 -5.33
CA ASP A 464 -21.72 -19.74 -4.46
C ASP A 464 -20.31 -20.08 -4.96
N ALA A 465 -20.16 -20.36 -6.26
CA ALA A 465 -18.84 -20.54 -6.87
C ALA A 465 -17.94 -19.31 -6.68
N ALA A 466 -18.47 -18.10 -6.87
CA ALA A 466 -17.72 -16.86 -6.66
C ALA A 466 -17.24 -16.71 -5.20
N VAL A 467 -18.12 -17.00 -4.23
CA VAL A 467 -17.79 -16.96 -2.80
C VAL A 467 -16.72 -17.99 -2.44
N ARG A 468 -16.82 -19.23 -2.95
CA ARG A 468 -15.81 -20.28 -2.73
C ARG A 468 -14.45 -19.92 -3.33
N LYS A 469 -14.43 -19.50 -4.60
CA LYS A 469 -13.22 -19.10 -5.33
C LYS A 469 -12.55 -17.88 -4.69
N PHE A 470 -13.31 -16.87 -4.30
CA PHE A 470 -12.77 -15.67 -3.65
C PHE A 470 -12.23 -15.98 -2.24
N ARG A 471 -12.91 -16.85 -1.47
CA ARG A 471 -12.38 -17.34 -0.19
C ARG A 471 -11.05 -18.07 -0.35
N CYS A 472 -10.95 -18.98 -1.32
CA CYS A 472 -9.71 -19.69 -1.60
C CYS A 472 -8.58 -18.73 -1.98
N CYS A 473 -8.87 -17.75 -2.85
CA CYS A 473 -7.96 -16.67 -3.22
C CYS A 473 -7.44 -15.89 -1.99
N ALA A 474 -8.32 -15.49 -1.07
CA ALA A 474 -7.95 -14.76 0.14
C ALA A 474 -7.05 -15.56 1.11
N TYR A 475 -7.23 -16.88 1.23
CA TYR A 475 -6.32 -17.73 2.00
C TYR A 475 -4.97 -17.94 1.31
N LEU A 476 -4.93 -18.03 -0.03
CA LEU A 476 -3.68 -18.05 -0.79
C LEU A 476 -2.88 -16.76 -0.55
N TRP A 477 -3.53 -15.59 -0.54
CA TRP A 477 -2.90 -14.33 -0.16
C TRP A 477 -2.35 -14.34 1.27
N GLN A 478 -3.15 -14.83 2.23
CA GLN A 478 -2.74 -14.91 3.63
C GLN A 478 -1.45 -15.75 3.78
N ALA A 479 -1.40 -16.91 3.12
CA ALA A 479 -0.23 -17.80 3.11
C ALA A 479 0.98 -17.19 2.37
N TYR A 480 0.74 -16.52 1.24
CA TYR A 480 1.76 -15.83 0.46
C TYR A 480 2.44 -14.71 1.25
N VAL A 481 1.66 -13.79 1.83
CA VAL A 481 2.17 -12.66 2.63
C VAL A 481 2.96 -13.18 3.84
N ALA A 482 2.47 -14.22 4.52
CA ALA A 482 3.15 -14.86 5.65
C ALA A 482 4.54 -15.41 5.27
N GLU A 483 4.64 -16.08 4.12
CA GLU A 483 5.88 -16.66 3.63
C GLU A 483 6.85 -15.59 3.14
N GLN A 484 6.39 -14.56 2.43
CA GLN A 484 7.25 -13.45 1.96
C GLN A 484 7.86 -12.66 3.13
N LEU A 485 7.10 -12.38 4.20
CA LEU A 485 7.60 -11.67 5.38
C LEU A 485 8.52 -12.53 6.25
N TYR A 486 8.23 -13.83 6.42
CA TYR A 486 9.14 -14.76 7.07
C TYR A 486 10.49 -14.84 6.34
N ARG A 487 10.47 -15.01 5.01
CA ARG A 487 11.64 -15.04 4.13
C ARG A 487 12.48 -13.75 4.14
N ALA A 488 11.92 -12.64 4.63
CA ALA A 488 12.53 -11.33 4.76
C ALA A 488 13.12 -11.04 6.15
N GLY A 489 13.01 -12.00 7.08
CA GLY A 489 13.49 -11.89 8.47
C GLY A 489 12.45 -11.35 9.45
N PHE A 490 11.28 -10.91 8.97
CA PHE A 490 10.28 -10.19 9.76
C PHE A 490 9.32 -11.08 10.58
N GLY A 491 9.60 -12.38 10.66
CA GLY A 491 8.70 -13.36 11.25
C GLY A 491 7.47 -13.66 10.39
N ARG A 492 6.78 -14.75 10.71
CA ARG A 492 5.67 -15.29 9.91
C ARG A 492 4.36 -14.54 10.17
N ARG A 493 4.27 -13.32 9.65
CA ARG A 493 3.17 -12.38 9.85
C ARG A 493 2.36 -12.14 8.57
N THR A 494 1.05 -11.92 8.72
CA THR A 494 0.10 -11.71 7.61
C THR A 494 -1.18 -11.09 8.19
N PHE A 495 -2.15 -10.66 7.38
CA PHE A 495 -3.44 -10.20 7.89
C PHE A 495 -4.30 -11.37 8.41
N ARG A 496 -5.16 -11.12 9.40
CA ARG A 496 -6.26 -12.07 9.69
C ARG A 496 -7.42 -11.82 8.74
N LEU A 497 -8.16 -12.88 8.43
CA LEU A 497 -9.46 -12.76 7.80
C LEU A 497 -10.54 -12.65 8.89
N ASP A 498 -11.74 -12.25 8.51
CA ASP A 498 -12.91 -12.33 9.40
C ASP A 498 -13.46 -13.76 9.39
N GLU A 499 -12.96 -14.60 10.29
CA GLU A 499 -13.24 -16.04 10.31
C GLU A 499 -14.32 -16.41 11.34
N THR A 500 -15.25 -17.27 10.92
CA THR A 500 -16.35 -17.80 11.76
C THR A 500 -16.39 -19.32 11.68
N TYR A 501 -16.94 -20.00 12.69
CA TYR A 501 -17.12 -21.45 12.62
C TYR A 501 -18.33 -21.77 11.74
N ALA A 502 -18.09 -22.31 10.54
CA ALA A 502 -19.09 -22.48 9.49
C ALA A 502 -18.75 -23.67 8.57
N ALA A 503 -19.65 -23.97 7.62
CA ALA A 503 -19.38 -24.95 6.56
C ALA A 503 -18.17 -24.50 5.74
N ASP A 504 -17.12 -25.31 5.77
CA ASP A 504 -15.83 -24.93 5.25
C ASP A 504 -15.68 -25.31 3.77
N THR A 505 -15.46 -24.32 2.93
CA THR A 505 -15.36 -24.53 1.48
C THR A 505 -13.92 -24.72 1.01
N MET A 506 -12.95 -24.80 1.93
CA MET A 506 -11.55 -25.04 1.58
C MET A 506 -11.20 -26.51 1.38
N ALA A 507 -12.02 -27.42 1.90
CA ALA A 507 -11.96 -28.85 1.64
C ALA A 507 -13.30 -29.35 1.07
N ARG A 508 -13.26 -30.34 0.18
CA ARG A 508 -14.46 -30.89 -0.49
C ARG A 508 -15.44 -31.62 0.43
N ASP A 509 -15.03 -31.91 1.66
CA ASP A 509 -15.88 -32.56 2.67
C ASP A 509 -16.94 -31.62 3.28
N ASN A 510 -16.79 -30.30 3.12
CA ASN A 510 -17.68 -29.26 3.66
C ASN A 510 -17.93 -29.37 5.19
N ALA A 511 -16.95 -29.91 5.95
CA ALA A 511 -17.07 -30.02 7.40
C ALA A 511 -17.16 -28.64 8.07
N GLN A 512 -17.65 -28.58 9.32
CA GLN A 512 -17.69 -27.32 10.07
C GLN A 512 -16.28 -26.98 10.60
N ARG A 513 -15.71 -25.85 10.19
CA ARG A 513 -14.36 -25.38 10.60
C ARG A 513 -14.29 -23.85 10.67
N MET A 514 -13.15 -23.33 11.13
CA MET A 514 -12.82 -21.89 11.11
C MET A 514 -12.71 -21.39 9.67
N THR A 515 -13.72 -20.64 9.19
CA THR A 515 -13.90 -20.31 7.77
C THR A 515 -14.12 -18.81 7.57
N ALA A 516 -13.35 -18.18 6.68
CA ALA A 516 -13.47 -16.76 6.35
C ALA A 516 -14.86 -16.41 5.80
N ARG A 517 -15.48 -15.40 6.40
CA ARG A 517 -16.77 -14.84 5.99
C ARG A 517 -16.59 -14.05 4.70
N VAL A 518 -17.50 -14.28 3.75
CA VAL A 518 -17.60 -13.52 2.51
C VAL A 518 -18.99 -12.90 2.47
N HIS A 519 -19.05 -11.57 2.48
CA HIS A 519 -20.28 -10.80 2.50
C HIS A 519 -20.84 -10.64 1.09
N THR A 520 -22.01 -11.19 0.79
CA THR A 520 -22.76 -10.77 -0.40
C THR A 520 -23.44 -9.44 -0.13
N VAL A 521 -23.06 -8.39 -0.86
CA VAL A 521 -23.64 -7.05 -0.77
C VAL A 521 -24.43 -6.76 -2.04
N ARG A 522 -25.75 -6.70 -1.93
CA ARG A 522 -26.62 -6.28 -3.05
C ARG A 522 -26.69 -4.77 -3.10
N MET A 523 -26.19 -4.21 -4.19
CA MET A 523 -26.09 -2.78 -4.45
C MET A 523 -27.45 -2.21 -4.85
N LYS A 524 -27.62 -0.89 -4.72
CA LYS A 524 -28.77 -0.17 -5.32
C LYS A 524 -28.68 -0.09 -6.84
N ARG A 525 -27.46 0.09 -7.38
CA ARG A 525 -27.19 0.12 -8.82
C ARG A 525 -27.57 -1.21 -9.48
N THR A 526 -28.16 -1.12 -10.64
CA THR A 526 -28.45 -2.24 -11.54
C THR A 526 -27.17 -2.77 -12.18
N VAL A 527 -27.25 -4.00 -12.71
CA VAL A 527 -26.18 -4.63 -13.51
C VAL A 527 -25.79 -3.74 -14.69
N ALA A 528 -26.77 -3.13 -15.37
CA ALA A 528 -26.53 -2.23 -16.50
C ALA A 528 -25.75 -0.96 -16.10
N GLU A 529 -25.99 -0.40 -14.91
CA GLU A 529 -25.21 0.73 -14.40
C GLU A 529 -23.79 0.30 -13.99
N ILE A 530 -23.63 -0.84 -13.33
CA ILE A 530 -22.31 -1.40 -12.98
C ILE A 530 -21.48 -1.63 -14.25
N GLN A 531 -22.12 -2.12 -15.32
CA GLN A 531 -21.52 -2.42 -16.62
C GLN A 531 -21.46 -1.23 -17.61
N ASP A 532 -21.78 0.01 -17.22
CA ASP A 532 -21.57 1.15 -18.13
C ASP A 532 -20.08 1.24 -18.51
N LYS A 533 -19.80 1.20 -19.82
CA LYS A 533 -18.44 1.28 -20.37
C LYS A 533 -17.65 2.49 -19.91
N GLU A 534 -18.30 3.61 -19.56
CA GLU A 534 -17.59 4.77 -18.99
C GLU A 534 -16.92 4.45 -17.64
N ARG A 535 -17.48 3.49 -16.89
CA ARG A 535 -16.94 3.01 -15.60
C ARG A 535 -15.93 1.88 -15.74
N ALA A 536 -15.70 1.35 -16.95
CA ALA A 536 -14.69 0.33 -17.21
C ALA A 536 -13.30 0.97 -17.34
N GLN A 537 -12.35 0.57 -16.50
CA GLN A 537 -11.02 1.21 -16.41
C GLN A 537 -10.22 1.13 -17.74
N GLN A 538 -10.48 0.10 -18.54
CA GLN A 538 -9.82 -0.14 -19.82
C GLN A 538 -10.41 0.68 -20.98
N TRP A 539 -11.62 1.23 -20.81
CA TRP A 539 -12.34 1.86 -21.91
C TRP A 539 -11.81 3.27 -22.20
N LYS A 540 -11.25 3.44 -23.40
CA LYS A 540 -10.81 4.73 -23.93
C LYS A 540 -11.98 5.43 -24.61
N ALA A 541 -12.31 6.61 -24.11
CA ALA A 541 -13.29 7.48 -24.75
C ALA A 541 -12.72 8.00 -26.09
N PRO A 542 -13.52 8.06 -27.18
CA PRO A 542 -13.09 8.70 -28.42
C PRO A 542 -12.79 10.19 -28.24
N ASP A 543 -12.00 10.77 -29.15
CA ASP A 543 -11.66 12.20 -29.11
C ASP A 543 -12.93 13.09 -29.11
N GLY A 544 -12.95 14.09 -28.23
CA GLY A 544 -14.08 14.99 -28.05
C GLY A 544 -15.30 14.39 -27.32
N TYR A 545 -15.24 13.12 -26.91
CA TYR A 545 -16.31 12.48 -26.13
C TYR A 545 -16.40 13.09 -24.73
N LYS A 546 -17.62 13.50 -24.34
CA LYS A 546 -17.92 13.94 -22.97
C LYS A 546 -18.55 12.79 -22.21
N ARG A 547 -17.90 12.37 -21.13
CA ARG A 547 -18.45 11.39 -20.18
C ARG A 547 -19.75 11.91 -19.59
N ARG A 548 -20.70 10.99 -19.36
CA ARG A 548 -21.94 11.21 -18.61
C ARG A 548 -21.72 11.05 -17.11
N THR A 549 -20.71 10.28 -16.69
CA THR A 549 -20.39 10.06 -15.27
C THR A 549 -18.88 10.05 -15.01
N GLU A 550 -18.51 10.55 -13.83
CA GLU A 550 -17.17 10.44 -13.24
C GLU A 550 -17.13 9.37 -12.12
N GLU A 551 -18.23 8.66 -11.88
CA GLU A 551 -18.25 7.54 -10.93
C GLU A 551 -17.39 6.36 -11.43
N SER A 552 -16.61 5.77 -10.54
CA SER A 552 -15.82 4.56 -10.79
C SER A 552 -16.39 3.35 -10.05
N GLN A 553 -15.93 2.15 -10.39
CA GLN A 553 -16.26 0.94 -9.60
C GLN A 553 -15.88 1.11 -8.12
N PHE A 554 -14.82 1.86 -7.82
CA PHE A 554 -14.38 2.20 -6.47
C PHE A 554 -15.43 3.05 -5.73
N SER A 555 -16.02 4.07 -6.38
CA SER A 555 -17.08 4.87 -5.74
C SER A 555 -18.37 4.07 -5.54
N LEU A 556 -18.72 3.17 -6.47
CA LEU A 556 -19.90 2.31 -6.31
C LEU A 556 -19.73 1.30 -5.16
N ALA A 557 -18.52 0.75 -4.98
CA ALA A 557 -18.19 -0.10 -3.85
C ALA A 557 -18.24 0.64 -2.51
N ILE A 558 -17.77 1.89 -2.45
CA ILE A 558 -17.90 2.75 -1.25
C ILE A 558 -19.36 2.99 -0.89
N GLU A 559 -20.23 3.28 -1.87
CA GLU A 559 -21.67 3.44 -1.62
C GLU A 559 -22.27 2.15 -1.04
N ALA A 560 -22.02 1.02 -1.69
CA ALA A 560 -22.54 -0.28 -1.25
C ALA A 560 -22.09 -0.66 0.17
N LEU A 561 -20.83 -0.42 0.53
CA LEU A 561 -20.30 -0.72 1.87
C LEU A 561 -20.81 0.24 2.95
N ARG A 562 -20.99 1.53 2.65
CA ARG A 562 -21.54 2.50 3.62
C ARG A 562 -22.97 2.16 4.04
N GLU A 563 -23.75 1.57 3.14
CA GLU A 563 -25.13 1.15 3.38
C GLU A 563 -25.26 -0.26 3.95
N TYR A 564 -24.18 -1.03 4.02
CA TYR A 564 -24.20 -2.41 4.48
C TYR A 564 -23.82 -2.52 5.97
N ASP A 565 -24.77 -2.86 6.82
CA ASP A 565 -24.61 -2.78 8.29
C ASP A 565 -23.91 -3.99 8.94
N ALA A 566 -23.59 -5.04 8.18
CA ALA A 566 -22.90 -6.23 8.70
C ALA A 566 -21.37 -6.14 8.68
N ILE A 567 -20.83 -5.04 8.15
CA ILE A 567 -19.41 -4.66 8.15
C ILE A 567 -19.25 -3.49 9.12
N ASP A 568 -18.30 -3.59 10.05
CA ASP A 568 -17.91 -2.46 10.89
C ASP A 568 -17.24 -1.38 10.01
N LYS A 569 -17.55 -0.11 10.27
CA LYS A 569 -17.20 1.05 9.44
C LYS A 569 -16.10 1.91 10.08
N ASP A 570 -15.76 1.64 11.34
CA ASP A 570 -14.63 2.23 12.05
C ASP A 570 -13.34 1.43 11.73
N ASP A 571 -12.34 2.09 11.13
CA ASP A 571 -11.06 1.56 10.65
C ASP A 571 -11.15 0.21 9.89
N ALA A 572 -12.05 0.18 8.90
CA ALA A 572 -12.43 -1.01 8.15
C ALA A 572 -11.50 -1.30 6.97
N TYR A 573 -11.08 -2.56 6.83
CA TYR A 573 -10.30 -3.07 5.69
C TYR A 573 -11.18 -4.04 4.90
N VAL A 574 -11.57 -3.68 3.68
CA VAL A 574 -12.51 -4.49 2.86
C VAL A 574 -11.96 -4.69 1.45
N VAL A 575 -12.00 -5.92 0.95
CA VAL A 575 -11.74 -6.24 -0.46
C VAL A 575 -13.02 -6.71 -1.15
N CYS A 576 -13.34 -6.08 -2.27
CA CYS A 576 -14.60 -6.20 -3.00
C CYS A 576 -14.39 -6.84 -4.38
N LEU A 577 -15.03 -7.99 -4.59
CA LEU A 577 -15.14 -8.63 -5.89
C LEU A 577 -16.48 -8.25 -6.53
N THR A 578 -16.47 -7.51 -7.64
CA THR A 578 -17.69 -7.26 -8.43
C THR A 578 -18.04 -8.50 -9.24
N ALA A 579 -19.10 -9.22 -8.87
CA ALA A 579 -19.51 -10.45 -9.55
C ALA A 579 -20.12 -10.19 -10.95
N ASP A 580 -20.69 -8.99 -11.14
CA ASP A 580 -21.31 -8.57 -12.40
C ASP A 580 -20.32 -7.99 -13.42
N SER A 581 -19.00 -8.20 -13.27
CA SER A 581 -18.05 -7.87 -14.33
C SER A 581 -18.27 -8.78 -15.56
N ARG A 582 -18.21 -8.22 -16.77
CA ARG A 582 -18.44 -8.95 -18.03
C ARG A 582 -17.45 -8.57 -19.11
N TRP A 583 -16.98 -9.55 -19.85
CA TRP A 583 -16.25 -9.37 -21.10
C TRP A 583 -17.20 -8.91 -22.21
N ASP A 584 -16.90 -7.75 -22.82
CA ASP A 584 -17.53 -7.29 -24.05
C ASP A 584 -16.56 -7.52 -25.23
N PRO A 585 -16.81 -8.52 -26.09
CA PRO A 585 -15.93 -8.84 -27.21
C PRO A 585 -16.02 -7.84 -28.38
N GLU A 586 -17.07 -7.01 -28.45
CA GLU A 586 -17.22 -5.98 -29.50
C GLU A 586 -16.46 -4.71 -29.14
N LEU A 587 -16.53 -4.29 -27.87
CA LEU A 587 -15.76 -3.17 -27.32
C LEU A 587 -14.31 -3.55 -26.97
N GLY A 588 -14.03 -4.83 -26.75
CA GLY A 588 -12.71 -5.33 -26.32
C GLY A 588 -12.34 -4.91 -24.90
N VAL A 589 -13.33 -4.76 -24.01
CA VAL A 589 -13.13 -4.29 -22.62
C VAL A 589 -13.89 -5.13 -21.61
N ILE A 590 -13.42 -5.13 -20.37
CA ILE A 590 -14.13 -5.74 -19.24
C ILE A 590 -15.04 -4.68 -18.59
N LEU A 591 -16.35 -4.81 -18.83
CA LEU A 591 -17.39 -4.01 -18.17
C LEU A 591 -17.51 -4.41 -16.70
N GLY A 592 -17.91 -3.46 -15.83
CA GLY A 592 -18.04 -3.74 -14.40
C GLY A 592 -16.71 -4.07 -13.69
N HIS A 593 -15.57 -3.77 -14.31
CA HIS A 593 -14.24 -4.01 -13.75
C HIS A 593 -13.43 -2.73 -13.61
N ALA A 594 -12.81 -2.60 -12.44
CA ALA A 594 -11.59 -1.86 -12.23
C ALA A 594 -10.71 -2.69 -11.27
N ALA A 595 -9.40 -2.48 -11.33
CA ALA A 595 -8.41 -2.85 -10.32
C ALA A 595 -7.98 -1.52 -9.67
N LEU A 596 -8.48 -1.27 -8.45
CA LEU A 596 -8.25 -0.04 -7.69
C LEU A 596 -8.26 -0.31 -6.18
N GLY A 597 -7.25 0.18 -5.45
CA GLY A 597 -7.17 0.14 -3.99
C GLY A 597 -6.75 1.46 -3.34
N GLY A 598 -7.03 1.61 -2.05
CA GLY A 598 -6.68 2.80 -1.26
C GLY A 598 -7.58 3.00 -0.04
N GLY A 599 -7.78 4.26 0.38
CA GLY A 599 -8.63 4.61 1.53
C GLY A 599 -9.42 5.91 1.36
N VAL A 600 -10.59 5.99 2.02
CA VAL A 600 -11.46 7.17 2.09
C VAL A 600 -12.03 7.29 3.49
N GLY A 601 -11.46 8.19 4.30
CA GLY A 601 -11.79 8.29 5.73
C GLY A 601 -11.33 7.03 6.48
N SER A 602 -12.20 6.45 7.31
CA SER A 602 -11.95 5.21 8.05
C SER A 602 -12.08 3.93 7.20
N LEU A 603 -12.57 4.02 5.97
CA LEU A 603 -12.74 2.86 5.09
C LEU A 603 -11.54 2.72 4.15
N ARG A 604 -10.82 1.60 4.25
CA ARG A 604 -9.85 1.16 3.26
C ARG A 604 -10.40 0.02 2.42
N LEU A 605 -10.20 0.15 1.10
CA LEU A 605 -10.92 -0.61 0.09
C LEU A 605 -9.97 -1.05 -1.02
N GLY A 606 -10.10 -2.31 -1.46
CA GLY A 606 -9.62 -2.77 -2.76
C GLY A 606 -10.79 -3.31 -3.59
N VAL A 607 -10.86 -2.98 -4.87
CA VAL A 607 -11.93 -3.44 -5.79
C VAL A 607 -11.31 -4.18 -6.97
N PHE A 608 -11.91 -5.31 -7.32
CA PHE A 608 -11.53 -6.12 -8.49
C PHE A 608 -12.76 -6.75 -9.16
N GLY A 609 -12.63 -7.14 -10.44
CA GLY A 609 -13.74 -7.69 -11.22
C GLY A 609 -13.69 -9.21 -11.37
N SER A 610 -14.85 -9.86 -11.53
CA SER A 610 -14.95 -11.33 -11.57
C SER A 610 -14.46 -12.02 -12.85
N HIS A 611 -14.01 -11.29 -13.86
CA HIS A 611 -13.73 -11.81 -15.21
C HIS A 611 -12.73 -12.99 -15.26
N THR A 612 -11.74 -13.04 -14.38
CA THR A 612 -10.76 -14.16 -14.27
C THR A 612 -11.19 -15.30 -13.35
N THR A 613 -12.29 -15.17 -12.60
CA THR A 613 -12.67 -16.10 -11.52
C THR A 613 -12.97 -17.52 -12.00
N HIS A 614 -13.32 -17.71 -13.28
CA HIS A 614 -13.45 -19.04 -13.90
C HIS A 614 -12.19 -19.91 -13.69
N ALA A 615 -11.00 -19.31 -13.77
CA ALA A 615 -9.72 -19.99 -13.62
C ALA A 615 -9.29 -20.24 -12.16
N TRP A 616 -9.89 -19.56 -11.18
CA TRP A 616 -9.46 -19.64 -9.77
C TRP A 616 -9.83 -21.00 -9.15
N PRO A 617 -9.03 -21.55 -8.21
CA PRO A 617 -9.41 -22.73 -7.43
C PRO A 617 -10.58 -22.41 -6.49
N ALA A 618 -11.49 -23.36 -6.28
CA ALA A 618 -12.60 -23.20 -5.32
C ALA A 618 -12.30 -23.77 -3.92
N ASN A 619 -11.22 -24.54 -3.78
CA ASN A 619 -10.78 -25.28 -2.59
C ASN A 619 -9.28 -25.58 -2.68
N ALA A 620 -8.67 -26.09 -1.60
CA ALA A 620 -7.24 -26.39 -1.53
C ALA A 620 -6.82 -27.51 -2.51
N GLU A 621 -7.69 -28.50 -2.76
CA GLU A 621 -7.44 -29.61 -3.68
C GLU A 621 -7.29 -29.16 -5.15
N GLU A 622 -7.89 -28.02 -5.52
CA GLU A 622 -7.84 -27.48 -6.89
C GLU A 622 -6.62 -26.58 -7.17
N VAL A 623 -5.92 -26.09 -6.14
CA VAL A 623 -4.83 -25.10 -6.27
C VAL A 623 -3.75 -25.58 -7.25
N ALA A 624 -3.27 -26.81 -7.07
CA ALA A 624 -2.22 -27.38 -7.91
C ALA A 624 -2.67 -27.55 -9.37
N ALA A 625 -3.92 -27.96 -9.59
CA ALA A 625 -4.46 -28.16 -10.92
C ALA A 625 -4.67 -26.83 -11.66
N LYS A 626 -5.23 -25.82 -10.98
CA LYS A 626 -5.49 -24.49 -11.58
C LYS A 626 -4.22 -23.71 -11.91
N PHE A 627 -3.18 -23.84 -11.10
CA PHE A 627 -1.87 -23.25 -11.40
C PHE A 627 -1.07 -23.95 -12.51
N LEU A 628 -1.56 -25.08 -13.03
CA LEU A 628 -0.99 -25.82 -14.17
C LEU A 628 -1.96 -25.90 -15.38
N ASP A 629 -3.11 -25.25 -15.32
CA ASP A 629 -4.18 -25.33 -16.34
C ASP A 629 -3.80 -24.56 -17.61
N THR A 630 -3.23 -25.25 -18.61
CA THR A 630 -2.83 -24.67 -19.92
C THR A 630 -3.98 -24.56 -20.92
N THR A 631 -5.24 -24.67 -20.48
CA THR A 631 -6.41 -24.43 -21.33
C THR A 631 -6.35 -23.03 -21.93
N LYS A 632 -6.54 -22.92 -23.25
CA LYS A 632 -6.50 -21.64 -23.96
C LYS A 632 -7.77 -20.83 -23.72
N THR A 633 -7.62 -19.52 -23.52
CA THR A 633 -8.74 -18.61 -23.30
C THR A 633 -9.50 -18.34 -24.60
N ASP A 634 -10.78 -18.71 -24.63
CA ASP A 634 -11.67 -18.42 -25.75
C ASP A 634 -12.23 -16.98 -25.65
N THR A 635 -11.64 -16.08 -26.44
CA THR A 635 -11.96 -14.64 -26.42
C THR A 635 -13.37 -14.30 -26.92
N ARG A 636 -14.14 -15.27 -27.40
CA ARG A 636 -15.58 -15.12 -27.67
C ARG A 636 -16.42 -15.06 -26.39
N TYR A 637 -15.89 -15.55 -25.27
CA TYR A 637 -16.61 -15.70 -24.00
C TYR A 637 -15.86 -15.16 -22.78
N LEU A 638 -14.53 -14.98 -22.86
CA LEU A 638 -13.66 -14.67 -21.74
C LEU A 638 -12.64 -13.57 -22.12
N ALA A 639 -12.31 -12.70 -21.19
CA ALA A 639 -11.32 -11.66 -21.41
C ALA A 639 -9.88 -12.23 -21.44
N ASN A 640 -9.14 -11.98 -22.51
CA ASN A 640 -7.68 -12.04 -22.49
C ASN A 640 -7.12 -10.71 -21.94
N ASP A 641 -7.35 -10.49 -20.65
CA ASP A 641 -6.99 -9.24 -19.96
C ASP A 641 -5.52 -8.85 -20.18
N CYS A 642 -5.29 -7.59 -20.52
CA CYS A 642 -4.00 -7.01 -20.94
C CYS A 642 -3.20 -7.83 -21.99
N ASN A 643 -3.85 -8.73 -22.75
CA ASN A 643 -3.24 -9.76 -23.60
C ASN A 643 -2.33 -10.77 -22.88
N GLU A 644 -2.49 -10.93 -21.56
CA GLU A 644 -1.70 -11.86 -20.74
C GLU A 644 -2.50 -13.06 -20.21
N CYS A 645 -3.82 -12.93 -20.07
CA CYS A 645 -4.73 -14.03 -19.67
C CYS A 645 -5.02 -15.05 -20.78
N GLY A 646 -4.08 -15.32 -21.69
CA GLY A 646 -4.28 -16.22 -22.85
C GLY A 646 -4.38 -17.72 -22.50
N GLU A 647 -4.10 -18.08 -21.25
CA GLU A 647 -4.20 -19.43 -20.70
C GLU A 647 -4.78 -19.38 -19.28
N TYR A 648 -5.47 -20.43 -18.84
CA TYR A 648 -6.17 -20.41 -17.54
C TYR A 648 -5.22 -20.24 -16.35
N TRP A 649 -4.05 -20.87 -16.34
CA TRP A 649 -3.05 -20.65 -15.29
C TRP A 649 -2.58 -19.18 -15.21
N ARG A 650 -2.55 -18.46 -16.36
CA ARG A 650 -2.23 -17.04 -16.41
C ARG A 650 -3.38 -16.20 -15.88
N ALA A 651 -4.61 -16.51 -16.27
CA ALA A 651 -5.81 -15.87 -15.72
C ALA A 651 -5.95 -16.07 -14.19
N ALA A 652 -5.54 -17.24 -13.68
CA ALA A 652 -5.45 -17.50 -12.24
C ALA A 652 -4.36 -16.66 -11.56
N ASN A 653 -3.14 -16.61 -12.13
CA ASN A 653 -2.03 -15.79 -11.64
C ASN A 653 -2.38 -14.30 -11.60
N ILE A 654 -2.84 -13.75 -12.72
CA ILE A 654 -3.18 -12.33 -12.90
C ILE A 654 -4.38 -11.97 -12.03
N GLY A 655 -5.47 -12.75 -12.11
CA GLY A 655 -6.68 -12.46 -11.35
C GLY A 655 -6.47 -12.46 -9.83
N MET A 656 -5.75 -13.47 -9.31
CA MET A 656 -5.50 -13.55 -7.86
C MET A 656 -4.39 -12.60 -7.42
N GLY A 657 -3.31 -12.45 -8.19
CA GLY A 657 -2.16 -11.63 -7.81
C GLY A 657 -2.34 -10.13 -8.04
N ALA A 658 -3.06 -9.71 -9.10
CA ALA A 658 -3.42 -8.30 -9.29
C ALA A 658 -4.50 -7.85 -8.28
N PHE A 659 -5.37 -8.74 -7.83
CA PHE A 659 -6.28 -8.40 -6.72
C PHE A 659 -5.53 -8.34 -5.37
N LEU A 660 -4.44 -9.12 -5.18
CA LEU A 660 -3.52 -8.91 -4.05
C LEU A 660 -2.78 -7.56 -4.14
N HIS A 661 -2.46 -7.07 -5.34
CA HIS A 661 -1.90 -5.73 -5.56
C HIS A 661 -2.87 -4.64 -5.06
N GLU A 662 -4.17 -4.73 -5.38
CA GLU A 662 -5.18 -3.80 -4.83
C GLU A 662 -5.36 -3.92 -3.31
N CYS A 663 -5.23 -5.14 -2.77
CA CYS A 663 -5.15 -5.34 -1.32
C CYS A 663 -3.87 -4.69 -0.74
N GLY A 664 -2.77 -4.65 -1.49
CA GLY A 664 -1.55 -3.93 -1.13
C GLY A 664 -1.79 -2.43 -0.98
N HIS A 665 -2.47 -1.78 -1.94
CA HIS A 665 -2.86 -0.37 -1.81
C HIS A 665 -3.75 -0.09 -0.59
N LEU A 666 -4.70 -0.97 -0.30
CA LEU A 666 -5.49 -0.93 0.95
C LEU A 666 -4.61 -1.05 2.22
N LEU A 667 -3.48 -1.77 2.13
CA LEU A 667 -2.46 -1.92 3.18
C LEU A 667 -1.35 -0.85 3.09
N THR A 668 -1.63 0.32 2.50
CA THR A 668 -0.72 1.48 2.33
C THR A 668 0.52 1.26 1.45
N LEU A 669 0.51 0.24 0.57
CA LEU A 669 1.60 0.06 -0.39
C LEU A 669 1.42 0.95 -1.63
N ALA A 670 2.54 1.45 -2.16
CA ALA A 670 2.61 2.15 -3.44
C ALA A 670 3.10 1.19 -4.54
N HIS A 671 3.12 1.64 -5.80
CA HIS A 671 3.84 0.91 -6.84
C HIS A 671 5.34 0.88 -6.55
N THR A 672 5.97 -0.28 -6.70
CA THR A 672 7.42 -0.48 -6.55
C THR A 672 8.04 -1.05 -7.83
N PRO A 673 9.38 -1.00 -8.02
CA PRO A 673 10.00 -1.38 -9.30
C PRO A 673 9.90 -2.85 -9.69
N SER A 674 9.56 -3.74 -8.76
CA SER A 674 9.47 -5.18 -8.98
C SER A 674 8.39 -5.80 -8.08
N GLY A 675 8.10 -7.09 -8.27
CA GLY A 675 7.20 -7.82 -7.38
C GLY A 675 5.70 -7.56 -7.62
N ILE A 676 4.86 -8.00 -6.66
CA ILE A 676 3.40 -7.93 -6.74
C ILE A 676 2.89 -6.49 -6.92
N MET A 677 3.54 -5.50 -6.30
CA MET A 677 3.20 -4.07 -6.47
C MET A 677 3.65 -3.47 -7.83
N SER A 678 4.05 -4.31 -8.78
CA SER A 678 4.16 -3.97 -10.21
C SER A 678 3.50 -5.04 -11.09
N ARG A 679 4.28 -5.90 -11.78
CA ARG A 679 3.79 -6.93 -12.70
C ARG A 679 4.16 -8.35 -12.26
N GLY A 680 4.67 -8.48 -11.05
CA GLY A 680 5.17 -9.74 -10.50
C GLY A 680 4.11 -10.82 -10.29
N PHE A 681 2.83 -10.43 -10.25
CA PHE A 681 1.70 -11.36 -10.18
C PHE A 681 1.61 -12.31 -11.38
N ASN A 682 2.25 -12.01 -12.51
CA ASN A 682 2.33 -12.94 -13.65
C ASN A 682 2.98 -14.29 -13.28
N ASP A 683 3.80 -14.33 -12.22
CA ASP A 683 4.46 -15.52 -11.66
C ASP A 683 3.85 -15.97 -10.31
N PHE A 684 2.64 -15.53 -9.94
CA PHE A 684 2.06 -15.77 -8.60
C PHE A 684 2.08 -17.26 -8.16
N ASN A 685 1.75 -18.20 -9.06
CA ASN A 685 1.84 -19.64 -8.81
C ASN A 685 3.21 -20.14 -8.34
N ARG A 686 4.31 -19.51 -8.74
CA ARG A 686 5.68 -20.00 -8.47
C ARG A 686 6.00 -20.09 -6.98
N THR A 687 5.39 -19.25 -6.15
CA THR A 687 5.58 -19.32 -4.69
C THR A 687 4.95 -20.58 -4.08
N PHE A 688 3.85 -21.08 -4.66
CA PHE A 688 3.09 -22.24 -4.18
C PHE A 688 3.53 -23.58 -4.79
N MET A 689 4.17 -23.54 -5.96
CA MET A 689 4.37 -24.72 -6.82
C MET A 689 5.86 -24.96 -7.10
N ALA A 690 6.30 -26.23 -7.04
CA ALA A 690 7.63 -26.63 -7.50
C ALA A 690 7.73 -26.78 -9.04
N ARG A 691 6.63 -26.58 -9.77
CA ARG A 691 6.52 -26.68 -11.23
C ARG A 691 5.66 -25.51 -11.75
N ALA A 692 6.02 -24.91 -12.88
CA ALA A 692 5.18 -23.93 -13.58
C ALA A 692 5.17 -24.24 -15.09
N PRO A 693 4.07 -23.96 -15.83
CA PRO A 693 3.97 -24.36 -17.25
C PRO A 693 5.01 -23.72 -18.18
N ASN A 694 5.59 -22.59 -17.79
CA ASN A 694 6.61 -21.85 -18.53
C ASN A 694 8.03 -21.99 -17.94
N PHE A 695 8.29 -23.02 -17.12
CA PHE A 695 9.57 -23.20 -16.43
C PHE A 695 10.04 -24.66 -16.46
N ASN A 696 11.33 -24.88 -16.75
CA ASN A 696 11.94 -26.21 -16.80
C ASN A 696 12.73 -26.48 -15.51
N GLY A 697 12.46 -27.60 -14.86
CA GLY A 697 13.11 -27.98 -13.59
C GLY A 697 12.36 -27.49 -12.35
N PRO A 698 12.93 -27.69 -11.15
CA PRO A 698 12.28 -27.31 -9.89
C PRO A 698 12.25 -25.80 -9.72
N VAL A 699 11.07 -25.23 -9.50
CA VAL A 699 10.89 -23.81 -9.15
C VAL A 699 11.29 -23.60 -7.69
N ARG A 700 12.54 -23.21 -7.43
CA ARG A 700 13.04 -22.90 -6.09
C ARG A 700 12.65 -21.47 -5.67
N ARG A 701 13.24 -20.95 -4.59
CA ARG A 701 12.99 -19.57 -4.13
C ARG A 701 13.58 -18.56 -5.11
N GLU A 702 14.76 -18.83 -5.64
CA GLU A 702 15.47 -18.01 -6.62
C GLU A 702 14.78 -17.98 -8.01
N ASP A 703 14.00 -19.01 -8.34
CA ASP A 703 13.31 -19.18 -9.62
C ASP A 703 11.89 -18.57 -9.65
N GLU A 704 11.44 -18.00 -8.53
CA GLU A 704 10.10 -17.41 -8.38
C GLU A 704 9.88 -16.12 -9.19
N ALA A 705 10.95 -15.55 -9.77
CA ALA A 705 10.90 -14.41 -10.69
C ALA A 705 10.06 -13.25 -10.11
N GLY A 706 8.95 -12.89 -10.76
CA GLY A 706 8.07 -11.81 -10.31
C GLY A 706 7.36 -12.04 -8.96
N SER A 707 7.32 -13.28 -8.45
CA SER A 707 6.47 -13.71 -7.33
C SER A 707 6.94 -13.26 -5.93
N HIS A 708 7.40 -12.02 -5.77
CA HIS A 708 7.87 -11.44 -4.50
C HIS A 708 7.21 -10.10 -4.16
N PHE A 709 7.32 -9.63 -2.92
CA PHE A 709 7.15 -8.20 -2.60
C PHE A 709 8.50 -7.48 -2.69
N HIS A 710 8.53 -6.22 -3.14
CA HIS A 710 9.76 -5.43 -3.09
C HIS A 710 10.18 -5.19 -1.63
N ARG A 711 11.47 -4.94 -1.36
CA ARG A 711 11.96 -4.82 0.02
C ARG A 711 11.26 -3.69 0.79
N THR A 712 11.00 -2.58 0.11
CA THR A 712 10.28 -1.42 0.69
C THR A 712 8.81 -1.72 1.01
N ASP A 713 8.17 -2.64 0.28
CA ASP A 713 6.82 -3.12 0.61
C ASP A 713 6.83 -3.94 1.90
N LEU A 714 7.81 -4.84 2.03
CA LEU A 714 7.99 -5.70 3.20
C LEU A 714 8.25 -4.88 4.47
N VAL A 715 9.01 -3.77 4.37
CA VAL A 715 9.22 -2.82 5.49
C VAL A 715 7.92 -2.10 5.89
N ARG A 716 7.07 -1.68 4.93
CA ARG A 716 5.74 -1.12 5.24
C ARG A 716 4.85 -2.16 5.92
N LEU A 717 4.76 -3.36 5.35
CA LEU A 717 3.96 -4.48 5.86
C LEU A 717 4.41 -4.95 7.26
N ARG A 718 5.71 -4.88 7.58
CA ARG A 718 6.29 -5.18 8.91
C ARG A 718 5.65 -4.38 10.04
N HIS A 719 5.26 -3.13 9.77
CA HIS A 719 4.71 -2.21 10.77
C HIS A 719 3.19 -2.02 10.66
N HIS A 720 2.57 -2.46 9.55
CA HIS A 720 1.13 -2.26 9.31
C HIS A 720 0.24 -2.93 10.39
N PRO A 721 -0.78 -2.26 10.94
CA PRO A 721 -1.59 -2.77 12.06
C PRO A 721 -2.19 -4.16 11.86
N CYS A 722 -2.69 -4.47 10.66
CA CYS A 722 -3.28 -5.79 10.34
C CYS A 722 -2.26 -6.95 10.39
N LEU A 723 -0.95 -6.65 10.30
CA LEU A 723 0.13 -7.62 10.17
C LEU A 723 1.00 -7.73 11.45
N ARG A 724 0.54 -7.20 12.57
CA ARG A 724 1.25 -7.38 13.85
C ARG A 724 1.23 -8.83 14.31
N LEU A 725 2.28 -9.21 15.04
CA LEU A 725 2.43 -10.44 15.82
C LEU A 725 2.17 -10.17 17.31
N PRO A 726 1.89 -11.19 18.14
CA PRO A 726 1.71 -11.03 19.59
C PRO A 726 2.93 -10.43 20.30
N GLY A 727 4.14 -10.76 19.84
CA GLY A 727 5.40 -10.27 20.41
C GLY A 727 5.81 -8.85 19.98
N ASP A 728 5.16 -8.24 18.99
CA ASP A 728 5.52 -6.88 18.56
C ASP A 728 5.21 -5.86 19.67
N PRO A 729 6.10 -4.89 19.96
CA PRO A 729 5.79 -3.83 20.91
C PRO A 729 4.54 -3.05 20.47
N PRO A 730 3.58 -2.78 21.37
CA PRO A 730 2.40 -1.98 21.02
C PRO A 730 2.82 -0.57 20.61
N LEU A 731 2.10 0.00 19.63
CA LEU A 731 2.23 1.43 19.35
C LEU A 731 1.79 2.22 20.59
N GLN A 732 2.65 3.11 21.06
CA GLN A 732 2.34 4.02 22.16
C GLN A 732 1.24 5.00 21.76
N GLN A 733 0.55 5.61 22.73
CA GLN A 733 -0.66 6.38 22.43
C GLN A 733 -0.38 7.74 21.74
N ASN A 734 0.87 8.22 21.79
CA ASN A 734 1.39 9.30 20.95
C ASN A 734 1.73 8.80 19.54
N GLU A 735 2.41 7.64 19.39
CA GLU A 735 2.70 7.03 18.09
C GLU A 735 1.41 6.79 17.27
N LYS A 736 0.31 6.42 17.93
CA LYS A 736 -1.02 6.26 17.31
C LYS A 736 -1.73 7.57 16.93
N LYS A 737 -1.20 8.74 17.29
CA LYS A 737 -1.89 10.04 17.18
C LYS A 737 -1.25 11.04 16.22
N MET A 738 -0.48 10.51 15.27
CA MET A 738 0.11 11.23 14.13
C MET A 738 1.22 12.21 14.54
N SER A 739 2.46 11.74 14.42
CA SER A 739 3.60 12.63 14.20
C SER A 739 3.89 12.66 12.70
N GLY A 740 3.59 13.79 12.06
CA GLY A 740 4.03 14.06 10.70
C GLY A 740 5.57 14.10 10.60
N PHE A 741 6.09 14.16 9.38
CA PHE A 741 7.52 14.33 9.15
C PHE A 741 7.92 15.81 9.15
N ASP A 742 8.81 16.19 10.06
CA ASP A 742 9.51 17.48 9.97
C ASP A 742 10.74 17.32 9.07
N SER A 743 10.89 18.24 8.12
CA SER A 743 11.99 18.26 7.14
C SER A 743 12.69 19.62 7.19
N LEU A 744 13.91 19.63 7.72
CA LEU A 744 14.64 20.86 8.07
C LEU A 744 15.97 20.93 7.31
N MET A 745 16.13 21.93 6.45
CA MET A 745 17.38 22.14 5.71
C MET A 745 18.54 22.50 6.64
N VAL A 746 19.70 21.93 6.36
CA VAL A 746 20.98 22.28 6.98
C VAL A 746 22.01 22.55 5.86
N GLU A 747 23.23 22.97 6.21
CA GLU A 747 24.25 23.30 5.19
C GLU A 747 24.66 22.08 4.37
N GLU A 748 24.63 20.90 5.00
CA GLU A 748 25.10 19.62 4.47
C GLU A 748 23.97 18.77 3.81
N GLY A 749 22.70 19.17 3.96
CA GLY A 749 21.56 18.40 3.47
C GLY A 749 20.24 18.70 4.18
N VAL A 750 19.48 17.66 4.54
CA VAL A 750 18.20 17.79 5.25
C VAL A 750 18.13 16.89 6.48
N VAL A 751 17.70 17.43 7.61
CA VAL A 751 17.35 16.67 8.82
C VAL A 751 15.88 16.28 8.73
N ILE A 752 15.62 14.97 8.71
CA ILE A 752 14.29 14.38 8.75
C ILE A 752 14.00 13.96 10.19
N ARG A 753 12.82 14.29 10.72
CA ARG A 753 12.38 13.93 12.07
C ARG A 753 10.97 13.33 12.08
N ASN A 754 10.74 12.37 12.97
CA ASN A 754 9.43 11.81 13.24
C ASN A 754 9.39 11.24 14.67
N GLU A 755 8.47 11.70 15.53
CA GLU A 755 8.39 11.24 16.93
C GLU A 755 8.06 9.74 17.07
N SER A 756 7.34 9.17 16.10
CA SER A 756 7.04 7.74 16.08
C SER A 756 8.24 6.86 15.70
N GLY A 757 9.36 7.48 15.31
CA GLY A 757 10.53 6.79 14.77
C GLY A 757 10.42 6.56 13.27
N ILE A 758 11.52 6.78 12.57
CA ILE A 758 11.67 6.58 11.13
C ILE A 758 11.99 5.10 10.88
N THR A 759 11.28 4.47 9.95
CA THR A 759 11.49 3.06 9.56
C THR A 759 12.11 2.95 8.17
N MET A 760 11.92 3.95 7.31
CA MET A 760 12.52 3.96 5.97
C MET A 760 12.62 5.36 5.37
N ILE A 761 13.65 5.58 4.56
CA ILE A 761 13.80 6.73 3.67
C ILE A 761 14.20 6.19 2.29
N GLU A 762 13.37 6.43 1.28
CA GLU A 762 13.65 6.11 -0.12
C GLU A 762 14.10 7.34 -0.90
N VAL A 763 14.94 7.16 -1.92
CA VAL A 763 15.32 8.20 -2.89
C VAL A 763 14.71 7.89 -4.24
N TRP A 764 13.94 8.84 -4.76
CA TRP A 764 13.35 8.82 -6.09
C TRP A 764 13.92 9.97 -6.92
N VAL A 765 14.33 9.70 -8.15
CA VAL A 765 14.93 10.68 -9.08
C VAL A 765 14.16 10.65 -10.38
N ASN A 766 13.56 11.79 -10.76
CA ASN A 766 12.67 11.92 -11.91
C ASN A 766 11.56 10.86 -11.90
N ASP A 767 10.90 10.73 -10.74
CA ASP A 767 9.79 9.79 -10.49
C ASP A 767 10.16 8.30 -10.67
N ARG A 768 11.45 7.98 -10.57
CA ARG A 768 11.97 6.60 -10.53
C ARG A 768 12.72 6.34 -9.22
N TYR A 769 12.34 5.28 -8.51
CA TYR A 769 13.07 4.76 -7.37
C TYR A 769 14.55 4.52 -7.72
N ARG A 770 15.46 4.84 -6.79
CA ARG A 770 16.89 4.54 -6.88
C ARG A 770 17.37 3.61 -5.77
N VAL A 771 17.19 4.01 -4.52
CA VAL A 771 17.72 3.35 -3.31
C VAL A 771 16.83 3.64 -2.10
N HIS A 772 16.92 2.83 -1.04
CA HIS A 772 16.29 3.10 0.26
C HIS A 772 17.19 2.70 1.42
N ARG A 773 17.19 3.47 2.52
CA ARG A 773 17.69 3.00 3.81
C ARG A 773 16.51 2.62 4.68
N GLU A 774 16.57 1.44 5.26
CA GLU A 774 15.61 0.93 6.23
C GLU A 774 16.21 0.94 7.65
N TYR A 775 15.37 1.18 8.64
CA TYR A 775 15.73 1.27 10.04
C TYR A 775 14.77 0.37 10.83
N THR A 776 15.18 -0.88 11.00
CA THR A 776 14.36 -1.96 11.57
C THR A 776 15.05 -2.60 12.76
N ALA A 777 14.31 -3.33 13.59
CA ALA A 777 14.87 -4.08 14.71
C ALA A 777 15.91 -5.10 14.23
N GLU A 778 15.55 -5.74 13.12
CA GLU A 778 16.23 -6.85 12.48
C GLU A 778 17.60 -6.41 11.93
N ASN A 779 17.72 -5.17 11.43
CA ASN A 779 18.97 -4.64 10.88
C ASN A 779 19.83 -3.79 11.85
N LEU A 780 19.34 -3.50 13.07
CA LEU A 780 20.04 -2.67 14.06
C LEU A 780 21.44 -3.20 14.43
N ALA A 781 21.61 -4.52 14.51
CA ALA A 781 22.91 -5.13 14.79
C ALA A 781 23.94 -4.87 13.67
N GLN A 782 23.49 -4.95 12.41
CA GLN A 782 24.33 -4.71 11.23
C GLN A 782 24.69 -3.22 11.08
N ARG A 783 23.77 -2.30 11.42
CA ARG A 783 24.07 -0.86 11.54
C ARG A 783 25.15 -0.60 12.60
N ARG A 784 25.01 -1.19 13.79
CA ARG A 784 25.97 -1.03 14.92
C ARG A 784 27.34 -1.63 14.66
N SER A 785 27.44 -2.70 13.86
CA SER A 785 28.73 -3.28 13.47
C SER A 785 29.38 -2.59 12.26
N GLY A 786 28.70 -1.62 11.63
CA GLY A 786 29.14 -1.00 10.38
C GLY A 786 29.02 -1.91 9.15
N ALA A 787 28.32 -3.05 9.26
CA ALA A 787 28.04 -3.93 8.11
C ALA A 787 27.00 -3.31 7.16
N LEU A 788 26.11 -2.47 7.69
CA LEU A 788 25.29 -1.55 6.91
C LEU A 788 25.77 -0.11 7.14
N PRO A 789 25.96 0.72 6.09
CA PRO A 789 26.29 2.14 6.23
C PRO A 789 25.20 2.89 7.02
N ALA A 790 25.59 3.49 8.13
CA ALA A 790 24.70 4.18 9.06
C ALA A 790 25.39 5.40 9.68
N GLY A 791 24.65 6.49 9.92
CA GLY A 791 25.08 7.60 10.77
C GLY A 791 25.08 7.25 12.27
N PRO A 792 25.69 8.05 13.16
CA PRO A 792 25.73 7.77 14.60
C PRO A 792 24.34 7.60 15.25
N ASP A 793 23.38 8.47 14.92
CA ASP A 793 22.00 8.37 15.40
C ASP A 793 21.29 7.12 14.84
N GLU A 794 21.62 6.75 13.60
CA GLU A 794 21.14 5.52 12.95
C GLU A 794 21.74 4.25 13.58
N MET A 795 22.89 4.30 14.26
CA MET A 795 23.42 3.16 15.03
C MET A 795 22.84 3.07 16.44
N ALA A 796 22.48 4.21 17.02
CA ALA A 796 22.03 4.29 18.41
C ALA A 796 20.66 3.63 18.63
N ALA A 797 19.69 3.95 17.76
CA ALA A 797 18.27 3.61 17.96
C ALA A 797 17.73 2.57 16.96
N GLU A 798 16.77 1.76 17.42
CA GLU A 798 16.02 0.81 16.60
C GLU A 798 15.28 1.53 15.45
N PHE A 799 14.49 2.54 15.82
CA PHE A 799 13.80 3.47 14.93
C PHE A 799 14.27 4.90 15.26
N PRO A 800 15.26 5.45 14.55
CA PRO A 800 15.76 6.79 14.82
C PRO A 800 14.65 7.84 14.67
N GLN A 801 14.51 8.76 15.63
CA GLN A 801 13.53 9.86 15.55
C GLN A 801 14.05 11.08 14.77
N SER A 802 15.33 11.12 14.44
CA SER A 802 16.01 12.20 13.73
C SER A 802 17.14 11.60 12.89
N ILE A 803 17.23 11.95 11.61
CA ILE A 803 18.27 11.47 10.67
C ILE A 803 18.74 12.64 9.82
N LEU A 804 20.06 12.78 9.66
CA LEU A 804 20.66 13.70 8.68
C LEU A 804 20.83 12.98 7.33
N VAL A 805 20.02 13.36 6.36
CA VAL A 805 20.23 13.00 4.95
C VAL A 805 21.26 13.98 4.37
N ASN A 806 22.54 13.61 4.47
CA ASN A 806 23.64 14.32 3.82
C ASN A 806 23.49 14.18 2.30
N THR A 807 23.23 15.29 1.61
CA THR A 807 22.91 15.27 0.17
C THR A 807 24.07 14.73 -0.67
N ALA A 808 25.33 14.97 -0.29
CA ALA A 808 26.48 14.49 -1.04
C ALA A 808 26.68 12.97 -0.90
N GLU A 809 26.57 12.45 0.33
CA GLU A 809 26.67 11.01 0.60
C GLU A 809 25.55 10.23 -0.07
N TRP A 810 24.31 10.70 0.06
CA TRP A 810 23.14 10.05 -0.52
C TRP A 810 23.13 10.17 -2.06
N ARG A 811 23.66 11.25 -2.63
CA ARG A 811 23.87 11.38 -4.09
C ARG A 811 24.88 10.37 -4.62
N ALA A 812 26.03 10.23 -3.95
CA ALA A 812 27.03 9.24 -4.32
C ALA A 812 26.47 7.81 -4.24
N TRP A 813 25.75 7.49 -3.17
CA TRP A 813 25.18 6.17 -2.94
C TRP A 813 24.01 5.81 -3.87
N ALA A 814 23.17 6.77 -4.28
CA ALA A 814 22.08 6.56 -5.24
C ALA A 814 22.54 6.40 -6.71
N GLY A 815 23.85 6.30 -6.95
CA GLY A 815 24.44 6.26 -8.29
C GLY A 815 24.45 7.62 -9.01
N GLY A 816 24.23 8.72 -8.27
CA GLY A 816 24.18 10.08 -8.81
C GLY A 816 22.85 10.49 -9.44
N TRP A 817 22.69 11.82 -9.50
CA TRP A 817 21.65 12.58 -10.20
C TRP A 817 22.25 13.91 -10.68
N ALA A 818 21.62 14.60 -11.62
CA ALA A 818 21.96 15.94 -12.07
C ALA A 818 21.30 17.02 -11.19
N ASP A 819 21.83 18.24 -11.18
CA ASP A 819 21.28 19.34 -10.34
C ASP A 819 19.90 19.82 -10.82
N ALA A 820 19.52 19.48 -12.06
CA ALA A 820 18.20 19.73 -12.64
C ALA A 820 17.19 18.59 -12.38
N ASP A 821 17.63 17.44 -11.84
CA ASP A 821 16.74 16.31 -11.60
C ASP A 821 15.79 16.58 -10.43
N LYS A 822 14.54 16.11 -10.57
CA LYS A 822 13.54 16.11 -9.51
C LYS A 822 13.87 14.99 -8.52
N VAL A 823 14.54 15.32 -7.42
CA VAL A 823 14.86 14.37 -6.34
C VAL A 823 13.81 14.47 -5.24
N GLN A 824 13.09 13.38 -5.01
CA GLN A 824 12.14 13.21 -3.91
C GLN A 824 12.69 12.20 -2.90
N LEU A 825 12.58 12.52 -1.62
CA LEU A 825 12.65 11.55 -0.54
C LEU A 825 11.23 11.07 -0.22
N VAL A 826 11.03 9.76 -0.10
CA VAL A 826 9.77 9.17 0.40
C VAL A 826 10.04 8.60 1.78
N LEU A 827 9.20 8.96 2.76
CA LEU A 827 9.47 8.82 4.18
C LEU A 827 8.39 7.96 4.85
N THR A 828 8.81 6.87 5.50
CA THR A 828 7.94 5.94 6.23
C THR A 828 8.34 5.92 7.71
N SER A 829 7.34 6.02 8.59
CA SER A 829 7.51 5.98 10.05
C SER A 829 7.07 4.63 10.62
N ARG A 830 7.17 4.41 11.93
CA ARG A 830 6.60 3.23 12.60
C ARG A 830 5.07 3.27 12.72
N ALA A 831 4.48 4.45 12.58
CA ALA A 831 3.03 4.67 12.69
C ALA A 831 2.34 4.61 11.32
N THR A 832 2.52 3.51 10.57
CA THR A 832 2.11 3.31 9.16
C THR A 832 0.59 3.23 8.90
N ALA A 833 -0.21 3.98 9.67
CA ALA A 833 -1.63 4.19 9.41
C ALA A 833 -1.90 5.41 8.48
N THR A 834 -0.89 6.25 8.24
CA THR A 834 -0.96 7.44 7.38
C THR A 834 -0.08 7.28 6.15
N ASP A 835 -0.52 7.84 5.02
CA ASP A 835 0.19 7.80 3.73
C ASP A 835 1.65 8.28 3.84
N ASP A 836 2.53 7.72 3.00
CA ASP A 836 3.95 8.11 2.98
C ASP A 836 4.11 9.62 2.73
N SER A 837 4.93 10.28 3.55
CA SER A 837 5.27 11.69 3.34
C SER A 837 6.38 11.81 2.30
N SER A 838 6.34 12.82 1.44
CA SER A 838 7.39 13.06 0.45
C SER A 838 7.98 14.47 0.51
N VAL A 839 9.28 14.57 0.21
CA VAL A 839 10.08 15.80 0.29
C VAL A 839 10.88 15.98 -0.99
N GLU A 840 10.56 16.99 -1.80
CA GLU A 840 11.38 17.34 -2.97
C GLU A 840 12.58 18.20 -2.52
N LEU A 841 13.79 17.65 -2.60
CA LEU A 841 15.02 18.31 -2.13
C LEU A 841 15.29 19.62 -2.89
N GLY A 842 15.08 19.63 -4.21
CA GLY A 842 15.28 20.81 -5.04
C GLY A 842 14.36 21.96 -4.64
N ARG A 843 13.08 21.67 -4.38
CA ARG A 843 12.12 22.65 -3.86
C ARG A 843 12.48 23.12 -2.46
N LEU A 844 12.78 22.20 -1.56
CA LEU A 844 13.12 22.54 -0.17
C LEU A 844 14.38 23.41 -0.09
N ALA A 845 15.37 23.19 -0.95
CA ALA A 845 16.57 24.03 -1.04
C ALA A 845 16.31 25.44 -1.61
N ARG A 846 15.40 25.57 -2.60
CA ARG A 846 15.00 26.87 -3.20
C ARG A 846 14.12 27.70 -2.27
N ASP A 847 13.08 27.08 -1.72
CA ASP A 847 12.04 27.76 -0.93
C ASP A 847 12.48 27.94 0.54
N GLY A 848 13.47 27.15 0.99
CA GLY A 848 13.82 26.95 2.40
C GLY A 848 15.08 27.66 2.91
N SER A 849 15.71 28.58 2.16
CA SER A 849 16.87 29.33 2.68
C SER A 849 17.04 30.73 2.08
N ARG A 850 17.66 31.64 2.84
CA ARG A 850 18.10 32.98 2.43
C ARG A 850 19.41 33.37 3.11
N THR A 851 20.00 34.48 2.68
CA THR A 851 21.21 35.04 3.30
C THR A 851 20.91 36.43 3.86
N GLU A 852 21.21 36.66 5.14
CA GLU A 852 21.08 37.96 5.78
C GLU A 852 22.20 38.92 5.36
N PRO A 853 22.05 40.24 5.55
CA PRO A 853 23.09 41.23 5.20
C PRO A 853 24.45 41.00 5.88
N ASP A 854 24.50 40.31 7.03
CA ASP A 854 25.73 39.93 7.72
C ASP A 854 26.38 38.62 7.19
N GLY A 855 25.88 38.10 6.06
CA GLY A 855 26.36 36.88 5.42
C GLY A 855 25.90 35.60 6.12
N THR A 856 25.07 35.67 7.16
CA THR A 856 24.52 34.48 7.81
C THR A 856 23.45 33.83 6.94
N ARG A 857 23.65 32.56 6.62
CA ARG A 857 22.65 31.74 5.92
C ARG A 857 21.58 31.29 6.93
N VAL A 858 20.33 31.66 6.65
CA VAL A 858 19.17 31.35 7.48
C VAL A 858 18.25 30.43 6.68
N PHE A 859 17.82 29.36 7.32
CA PHE A 859 16.94 28.35 6.77
C PHE A 859 15.53 28.51 7.37
N SER A 860 14.51 28.03 6.66
CA SER A 860 13.14 27.97 7.17
C SER A 860 12.66 26.52 7.37
N SER A 861 11.62 26.35 8.18
CA SER A 861 10.89 25.09 8.29
C SER A 861 9.89 24.95 7.14
N GLY A 862 9.25 23.78 7.04
CA GLY A 862 7.95 23.71 6.39
C GLY A 862 6.95 24.71 7.01
N LYS A 863 6.03 25.21 6.19
CA LYS A 863 4.91 26.06 6.64
C LYS A 863 3.81 25.17 7.22
N LEU A 864 3.49 25.35 8.49
CA LEU A 864 2.30 24.78 9.14
C LEU A 864 1.08 25.63 8.81
N GLY A 865 -0.08 25.01 8.60
CA GLY A 865 -1.29 25.68 8.10
C GLY A 865 -1.18 26.12 6.63
N LYS A 866 -2.31 26.35 5.97
CA LYS A 866 -2.32 26.72 4.55
C LYS A 866 -1.97 28.19 4.31
N GLY A 867 -2.31 29.11 5.21
CA GLY A 867 -2.14 30.54 4.95
C GLY A 867 -3.01 31.07 3.80
N GLU A 868 -4.17 30.44 3.58
CA GLU A 868 -5.08 30.66 2.43
C GLU A 868 -6.46 31.18 2.88
N MET A 869 -6.62 31.65 4.12
CA MET A 869 -7.89 32.26 4.54
C MET A 869 -8.17 33.55 3.76
N ALA A 870 -9.44 33.80 3.45
CA ALA A 870 -9.87 35.02 2.78
C ALA A 870 -9.49 36.26 3.62
N GLY A 871 -8.67 37.16 3.04
CA GLY A 871 -8.13 38.32 3.75
C GLY A 871 -6.98 38.00 4.72
N SER A 872 -6.24 36.92 4.49
CA SER A 872 -5.03 36.59 5.25
C SER A 872 -3.87 37.53 4.88
N GLU A 873 -3.27 38.12 5.91
CA GLU A 873 -2.09 38.99 5.80
C GLU A 873 -0.83 38.24 6.24
N LYS A 874 0.32 38.53 5.63
CA LYS A 874 1.62 37.94 6.02
C LYS A 874 2.34 38.80 7.05
N TYR A 875 2.98 38.14 8.01
CA TYR A 875 3.74 38.76 9.09
C TYR A 875 5.08 38.06 9.27
N SER A 876 6.15 38.80 9.52
CA SER A 876 7.49 38.26 9.75
C SER A 876 8.19 39.00 10.90
N ALA A 877 8.85 38.24 11.77
CA ALA A 877 9.48 38.72 12.99
C ALA A 877 10.83 38.02 13.16
N LEU A 878 11.91 38.72 12.81
CA LEU A 878 13.28 38.24 12.92
C LEU A 878 13.90 38.71 14.23
N PHE A 879 14.68 37.82 14.84
CA PHE A 879 15.39 38.03 16.09
C PHE A 879 16.61 37.12 16.11
N SER A 880 17.48 37.26 17.10
CA SER A 880 18.62 36.36 17.28
C SER A 880 18.53 35.65 18.63
N ALA A 881 18.81 34.34 18.64
CA ALA A 881 19.06 33.60 19.89
C ALA A 881 20.22 34.25 20.68
N LYS A 882 20.17 34.23 22.01
CA LYS A 882 21.09 35.00 22.86
C LYS A 882 22.55 34.57 22.67
N HIS A 883 22.79 33.28 22.44
CA HIS A 883 24.12 32.70 22.32
C HIS A 883 24.77 32.71 20.91
N ILE A 884 24.21 33.43 19.91
CA ILE A 884 24.86 33.62 18.60
C ILE A 884 25.25 35.08 18.35
N ALA A 885 26.42 35.29 17.74
CA ALA A 885 26.83 36.60 17.23
C ALA A 885 26.04 36.93 15.96
N SER A 886 25.10 37.87 16.05
CA SER A 886 24.29 38.36 14.93
C SER A 886 23.96 39.84 15.12
N SER A 887 23.71 40.52 14.02
CA SER A 887 23.23 41.90 13.97
C SER A 887 21.76 42.09 14.45
N LEU A 888 20.98 41.01 14.54
CA LEU A 888 19.57 41.05 14.94
C LEU A 888 19.39 41.15 16.48
N PRO A 889 18.35 41.88 16.96
CA PRO A 889 18.07 42.03 18.39
C PRO A 889 17.60 40.69 19.00
N LYS A 890 17.78 40.55 20.33
CA LYS A 890 17.47 39.31 21.06
C LYS A 890 15.99 39.25 21.47
N LEU A 891 15.43 38.05 21.58
CA LEU A 891 14.06 37.86 22.07
C LEU A 891 14.01 37.94 23.60
N CYS A 892 13.16 38.82 24.14
CA CYS A 892 12.99 39.04 25.58
C CYS A 892 11.69 38.42 26.12
N SER A 893 10.57 38.57 25.42
CA SER A 893 9.30 37.93 25.81
C SER A 893 8.33 37.76 24.64
N ILE A 894 7.35 36.87 24.83
CA ILE A 894 6.31 36.52 23.85
C ILE A 894 4.94 36.82 24.47
N GLU A 895 4.19 37.72 23.88
CA GLU A 895 2.82 38.08 24.25
C GLU A 895 1.82 37.41 23.29
N ILE A 896 1.13 36.37 23.76
CA ILE A 896 0.17 35.57 22.98
C ILE A 896 -1.25 36.11 23.16
N HIS A 897 -1.97 36.26 22.05
CA HIS A 897 -3.38 36.65 21.97
C HIS A 897 -4.21 35.46 21.49
N ALA A 898 -5.09 34.92 22.34
CA ALA A 898 -5.87 33.73 22.02
C ALA A 898 -7.25 33.70 22.69
N GLY A 899 -8.23 33.16 21.97
CA GLY A 899 -9.53 32.76 22.50
C GLY A 899 -9.74 31.26 22.26
N ASN A 900 -10.82 30.92 21.55
CA ASN A 900 -11.01 29.56 21.01
C ASN A 900 -9.98 29.21 19.92
N TYR A 901 -9.37 30.21 19.29
CA TYR A 901 -8.30 30.13 18.28
C TYR A 901 -7.17 31.10 18.64
N ILE A 902 -6.01 30.95 17.99
CA ILE A 902 -4.86 31.86 18.13
C ILE A 902 -5.08 33.09 17.23
N ASP A 903 -5.21 34.29 17.79
CA ASP A 903 -5.32 35.53 17.00
C ASP A 903 -3.94 36.04 16.54
N GLY A 904 -2.91 35.80 17.37
CA GLY A 904 -1.52 36.10 17.05
C GLY A 904 -0.62 36.15 18.28
N PHE A 905 0.60 36.62 18.11
CA PHE A 905 1.52 36.93 19.20
C PHE A 905 2.46 38.10 18.85
N ARG A 906 2.84 38.87 19.86
CA ARG A 906 3.88 39.91 19.78
C ARG A 906 5.18 39.42 20.41
N LEU A 907 6.29 39.63 19.71
CA LEU A 907 7.64 39.38 20.17
C LEU A 907 8.25 40.71 20.63
N HIS A 908 8.70 40.76 21.89
CA HIS A 908 9.39 41.91 22.46
C HIS A 908 10.90 41.69 22.37
N LEU A 909 11.62 42.65 21.77
CA LEU A 909 13.02 42.51 21.39
C LEU A 909 13.94 43.43 22.21
N SER A 910 15.22 43.07 22.33
CA SER A 910 16.19 43.72 23.21
C SER A 910 16.57 45.15 22.82
N ASP A 911 16.24 45.59 21.60
CA ASP A 911 16.35 46.98 21.14
C ASP A 911 15.12 47.83 21.52
N GLY A 912 14.17 47.25 22.27
CA GLY A 912 12.89 47.85 22.64
C GLY A 912 11.82 47.76 21.53
N SER A 913 12.15 47.22 20.36
CA SER A 913 11.18 47.04 19.28
C SER A 913 10.22 45.89 19.55
N GLN A 914 9.07 45.94 18.88
CA GLN A 914 8.04 44.90 18.94
C GLN A 914 7.71 44.46 17.53
N LYS A 915 7.57 43.14 17.34
CA LYS A 915 7.15 42.53 16.06
C LYS A 915 5.92 41.65 16.32
N GLN A 916 4.94 41.68 15.43
CA GLN A 916 3.73 40.88 15.58
C GLN A 916 3.65 39.80 14.50
N ILE A 917 3.06 38.66 14.85
CA ILE A 917 2.66 37.58 13.93
C ILE A 917 1.16 37.31 14.19
N GLY A 918 0.32 37.46 13.17
CA GLY A 918 -1.14 37.52 13.36
C GLY A 918 -1.61 38.90 13.84
N LYS A 919 -2.93 39.10 13.94
CA LYS A 919 -3.53 40.45 14.13
C LYS A 919 -3.38 41.00 15.54
N CYS A 920 -3.32 40.14 16.56
CA CYS A 920 -3.16 40.53 17.98
C CYS A 920 -4.17 41.62 18.43
N ALA A 921 -5.38 41.55 17.89
CA ALA A 921 -6.49 42.48 18.07
C ALA A 921 -7.61 41.92 18.95
N GLY A 922 -7.61 40.62 19.26
CA GLY A 922 -8.62 39.96 20.09
C GLY A 922 -8.10 38.81 20.94
N GLY A 923 -8.95 38.31 21.85
CA GLY A 923 -8.62 37.22 22.75
C GLY A 923 -8.01 37.65 24.09
N ALA A 924 -7.65 36.68 24.92
CA ALA A 924 -6.99 36.88 26.20
C ALA A 924 -5.46 36.92 26.01
N ARG A 925 -4.81 37.89 26.68
CA ARG A 925 -3.36 38.09 26.67
C ARG A 925 -2.68 37.14 27.65
N THR A 926 -1.65 36.42 27.20
CA THR A 926 -0.68 35.69 28.05
C THR A 926 0.72 36.15 27.70
N VAL A 927 1.61 36.37 28.68
CA VAL A 927 3.02 36.70 28.42
C VAL A 927 3.92 35.55 28.91
N LEU A 928 4.92 35.21 28.10
CA LEU A 928 6.03 34.33 28.46
C LEU A 928 7.33 35.13 28.42
N ASP A 929 7.94 35.34 29.57
CA ASP A 929 9.23 36.03 29.71
C ASP A 929 10.41 35.05 29.60
N ILE A 930 11.44 35.43 28.83
CA ILE A 930 12.63 34.61 28.55
C ILE A 930 13.85 35.26 29.20
N ASP A 931 14.40 34.62 30.24
CA ASP A 931 15.52 35.13 31.06
C ASP A 931 16.77 35.43 30.21
N GLU A 932 17.65 36.34 30.64
CA GLU A 932 18.84 36.77 29.88
C GLU A 932 19.80 35.61 29.48
N ASP A 933 19.75 34.49 30.20
CA ASP A 933 20.52 33.26 29.98
C ASP A 933 19.64 32.06 29.57
N ASP A 934 18.48 32.32 28.97
CA ASP A 934 17.53 31.34 28.40
C ASP A 934 17.11 31.76 26.98
N ASP A 935 16.77 30.79 26.14
CA ASP A 935 16.37 31.00 24.74
C ASP A 935 15.07 30.22 24.45
N LEU A 936 14.44 30.47 23.30
CA LEU A 936 13.33 29.62 22.84
C LEU A 936 13.89 28.24 22.44
N ASP A 937 13.27 27.15 22.92
CA ASP A 937 13.62 25.79 22.48
C ASP A 937 12.69 25.36 21.35
N HIS A 938 11.39 25.28 21.61
CA HIS A 938 10.40 24.84 20.62
C HIS A 938 9.05 25.54 20.75
N VAL A 939 8.24 25.40 19.70
CA VAL A 939 6.80 25.68 19.74
C VAL A 939 6.07 24.37 19.46
N ALA A 940 5.26 23.91 20.40
CA ALA A 940 4.29 22.84 20.15
C ALA A 940 3.07 23.48 19.48
N VAL A 941 2.64 22.95 18.35
CA VAL A 941 1.62 23.59 17.49
C VAL A 941 0.66 22.53 16.97
N ASN A 942 -0.64 22.75 17.16
CA ASN A 942 -1.68 22.00 16.45
C ASN A 942 -2.03 22.74 15.15
N SER A 943 -1.95 22.06 14.00
CA SER A 943 -2.27 22.68 12.70
C SER A 943 -3.02 21.76 11.75
N GLY A 944 -3.83 22.36 10.89
CA GLY A 944 -4.50 21.67 9.78
C GLY A 944 -4.57 22.61 8.57
N TRP A 945 -5.77 23.11 8.27
CA TRP A 945 -5.91 24.22 7.31
C TRP A 945 -5.40 25.56 7.85
N TRP A 946 -5.37 25.73 9.17
CA TRP A 946 -4.89 26.92 9.90
C TRP A 946 -4.16 26.47 11.19
N ILE A 947 -3.77 27.41 12.06
CA ILE A 947 -3.20 27.10 13.38
C ILE A 947 -4.32 27.03 14.41
N ASP A 948 -4.59 25.84 14.95
CA ASP A 948 -5.67 25.61 15.91
C ASP A 948 -5.26 26.00 17.34
N GLY A 949 -4.04 25.66 17.74
CA GLY A 949 -3.52 25.94 19.08
C GLY A 949 -1.99 25.83 19.16
N LEU A 950 -1.38 26.42 20.19
CA LEU A 950 0.07 26.36 20.41
C LEU A 950 0.50 26.53 21.87
N GLU A 951 1.74 26.15 22.15
CA GLU A 951 2.50 26.46 23.37
C GLU A 951 3.97 26.78 23.01
N PHE A 952 4.49 27.89 23.53
CA PHE A 952 5.92 28.22 23.45
C PHE A 952 6.66 27.66 24.67
N VAL A 953 7.85 27.08 24.44
CA VAL A 953 8.68 26.47 25.49
C VAL A 953 10.13 26.92 25.37
N THR A 954 10.72 27.38 26.48
CA THR A 954 12.12 27.83 26.54
C THR A 954 13.10 26.67 26.82
N CYS A 955 14.40 26.89 26.62
CA CYS A 955 15.44 25.91 26.90
C CYS A 955 15.50 25.47 28.38
N LYS A 956 15.18 26.38 29.32
CA LYS A 956 14.99 26.05 30.74
C LYS A 956 13.62 25.45 31.09
N GLY A 957 12.78 25.19 30.09
CA GLY A 957 11.48 24.54 30.26
C GLY A 957 10.36 25.45 30.79
N LYS A 958 10.51 26.78 30.74
CA LYS A 958 9.38 27.69 30.96
C LYS A 958 8.37 27.51 29.82
N ARG A 959 7.08 27.58 30.13
CA ARG A 959 5.98 27.33 29.17
C ARG A 959 4.98 28.48 29.20
N SER A 960 4.42 28.83 28.04
CA SER A 960 3.29 29.77 27.97
C SER A 960 1.97 29.21 28.50
N GLY A 961 1.89 27.89 28.68
CA GLY A 961 0.64 27.15 28.69
C GLY A 961 0.07 27.02 27.27
N TRP A 962 -0.67 25.95 27.02
CA TRP A 962 -1.42 25.77 25.78
C TRP A 962 -2.46 26.88 25.57
N LYS A 963 -2.57 27.37 24.33
CA LYS A 963 -3.53 28.39 23.88
C LYS A 963 -4.27 27.88 22.63
N GLY A 964 -5.48 28.40 22.41
CA GLY A 964 -6.33 28.01 21.28
C GLY A 964 -7.01 26.64 21.48
N GLY A 965 -7.45 26.06 20.37
CA GLY A 965 -8.17 24.80 20.28
C GLY A 965 -7.30 23.56 20.38
N LYS A 966 -7.89 22.41 20.05
CA LYS A 966 -7.22 21.09 19.96
C LYS A 966 -7.60 20.34 18.68
N GLY A 967 -8.04 21.06 17.65
CA GLY A 967 -8.18 20.53 16.28
C GLY A 967 -6.81 20.45 15.61
N GLY A 968 -6.73 19.85 14.42
CA GLY A 968 -5.48 19.69 13.70
C GLY A 968 -4.49 18.72 14.34
N ASP A 969 -3.36 18.54 13.66
CA ASP A 969 -2.33 17.56 13.97
C ASP A 969 -1.22 18.21 14.80
N MET A 970 -0.59 17.46 15.70
CA MET A 970 0.46 17.99 16.57
C MET A 970 1.82 18.03 15.83
N HIS A 971 2.48 19.18 15.90
CA HIS A 971 3.82 19.42 15.38
C HIS A 971 4.70 20.04 16.48
N VAL A 972 6.02 19.75 16.44
CA VAL A 972 6.99 20.34 17.37
C VAL A 972 8.04 21.11 16.56
N VAL A 973 7.78 22.40 16.37
CA VAL A 973 8.67 23.30 15.63
C VAL A 973 9.89 23.60 16.49
N ARG A 974 11.03 22.98 16.17
CA ARG A 974 12.33 23.14 16.85
C ARG A 974 13.48 23.16 15.83
N PRO A 975 14.51 24.01 15.98
CA PRO A 975 15.71 23.95 15.14
C PRO A 975 16.36 22.55 15.09
N PRO A 976 17.08 22.22 14.00
CA PRO A 976 17.92 21.03 13.95
C PRO A 976 19.11 21.14 14.94
N PRO A 977 19.77 20.03 15.31
CA PRO A 977 20.86 20.07 16.27
C PRO A 977 22.02 20.92 15.74
N GLY A 978 22.60 21.78 16.57
CA GLY A 978 23.63 22.74 16.13
C GLY A 978 23.09 24.02 15.47
N TYR A 979 21.77 24.19 15.37
CA TYR A 979 21.12 25.41 14.86
C TYR A 979 20.34 26.12 15.97
N VAL A 980 20.08 27.42 15.78
CA VAL A 980 19.38 28.28 16.73
C VAL A 980 18.29 29.11 16.04
N TRP A 981 17.30 29.56 16.81
CA TRP A 981 16.21 30.41 16.32
C TRP A 981 16.72 31.75 15.78
N MET A 982 16.17 32.15 14.63
CA MET A 982 16.43 33.42 13.94
C MET A 982 15.14 34.20 13.59
N GLY A 983 13.97 33.63 13.83
CA GLY A 983 12.71 34.31 13.58
C GLY A 983 11.50 33.39 13.48
N LEU A 984 10.35 34.03 13.31
CA LEU A 984 9.07 33.43 12.97
C LEU A 984 8.46 34.19 11.80
N GLU A 985 7.79 33.48 10.92
CA GLU A 985 6.89 34.02 9.91
C GLU A 985 5.54 33.33 10.07
N GLY A 986 4.47 34.00 9.67
CA GLY A 986 3.14 33.42 9.65
C GLY A 986 2.17 34.29 8.88
N SER A 987 0.94 33.84 8.80
CA SER A 987 -0.15 34.63 8.23
C SER A 987 -1.40 34.55 9.09
N GLY A 988 -2.34 35.48 8.92
CA GLY A 988 -3.60 35.43 9.64
C GLY A 988 -4.69 36.33 9.06
N ALA A 989 -5.93 35.85 9.14
CA ALA A 989 -7.13 36.52 8.67
C ALA A 989 -8.06 36.90 9.82
N ALA A 990 -8.94 35.98 10.25
CA ALA A 990 -9.75 36.11 11.47
C ALA A 990 -9.06 35.46 12.69
N TRP A 991 -8.04 34.65 12.43
CA TRP A 991 -7.08 34.05 13.36
C TRP A 991 -5.81 33.71 12.57
N LEU A 992 -4.77 33.22 13.26
CA LEU A 992 -3.50 32.78 12.68
C LEU A 992 -3.70 31.52 11.81
N ASP A 993 -3.34 31.59 10.54
CA ASP A 993 -3.61 30.55 9.55
C ASP A 993 -2.37 29.94 8.89
N SER A 994 -1.18 30.46 9.17
CA SER A 994 0.07 29.72 9.00
C SER A 994 1.19 30.13 9.97
N LEU A 995 2.17 29.24 10.12
CA LEU A 995 3.38 29.46 10.92
C LEU A 995 4.61 28.77 10.30
N THR A 996 5.75 29.46 10.30
CA THR A 996 7.05 29.00 9.81
C THR A 996 8.15 29.47 10.76
N MET A 997 9.10 28.60 11.11
CA MET A 997 10.30 28.94 11.87
C MET A 997 11.44 29.35 10.93
N TRP A 998 12.24 30.34 11.34
CA TRP A 998 13.54 30.66 10.75
C TRP A 998 14.68 30.31 11.73
N TYR A 999 15.77 29.72 11.25
CA TYR A 999 16.90 29.25 12.06
C TYR A 999 18.24 29.33 11.30
N ALA A 1000 19.35 29.42 12.02
CA ALA A 1000 20.71 29.44 11.44
C ALA A 1000 21.67 28.59 12.25
N LYS A 1001 22.78 28.18 11.61
CA LYS A 1001 23.82 27.36 12.23
C LYS A 1001 24.51 28.15 13.34
N LYS A 1002 24.72 27.52 14.49
CA LYS A 1002 25.50 28.11 15.59
C LYS A 1002 26.96 28.19 15.16
N LYS A 1003 27.44 29.41 14.93
CA LYS A 1003 28.86 29.74 14.67
C LYS A 1003 29.68 29.66 15.95
#